data_AF-A0A2H0LNH9-F1
#
_entry.id   AF-A0A2H0LNH9-F1
#
_cell.length_a   1.000
_cell.length_b   1.000
_cell.length_c   1.000
_cell.angle_alpha   90.00
_cell.angle_beta   90.00
_cell.angle_gamma   90.00
#
_symmetry.space_group_name_H-M   'P 1'
#
loop_
_entity.id
_entity.type
_entity.pdbx_description
1 polymer ?
#
loop_
_entity_poly.entity_id
_entity_poly.type
_entity_poly.pdbx_seq_one_letter_code
_entity_poly.pdbx_strand_id
1 'polypeptide(L)'
;MFGMLEWIEKRARQSSKTGFLSQHPGLRSFGKTSLLQLKHQAALRQQKKCIRTKDEICSYLKRYQVKRFAVLLDQTSQYLRLSDHVPFEPVDYYTFDLRTVGDKIGNKIVKAIGEKMSFDDMDGWLVMSLNPMTGYMLNHFLFNHQKESQIVVRLSMAKTVAYYSYVDFFSGSVATQIYIHHYLNRLYDITFPIDLRYCIKTLQGEQVASGQWMIPPDGTKTINGNNFQLGDFQGYIEIEFELESITTPIKPFFHMWVDYVSADSIATNHQSGFGTFGHDVCFIRGYIPDTQKDLRLVASVFNFRCAKKVQPTAILEYTQANKRMSIERPLQTIRRGEMILADINELFSDVLTNGASAIRLLIKSKESIHRPNYYHQEKGKAGWVDTYHATGKTYAGEKSGNPFKPANTIGKVYTAAELKRLSAARLHPWQLSYPIFPAAMEIESILGHQAECDYPINDFKLTFFNQEGQIIHEAEERFDYEEKVFFNVNEWMREKHIPLHEGMLMVTPAPGVQLIPYQFAMMAALKHKRNPYLTTTAIGAGLQNVPFYLDPLKPRSIQYTNCFLQTTDVFGRGVYDQKHDTLFVVIHASAQQGYHRTIYCEIDVYTEKGDRFVARRSIRPQTVMMFWLSDLIRELSISQTRGAYAVWVRSNDAFLQGFHVIKRQSDHSISIEHMFGGSIPTPGRQSGILN
;
A
#
# COMPACT_ATOMS: atom_id res chain seq x y z
N MET A 1 -21.48 -0.80 -37.52
CA MET A 1 -20.96 -2.13 -37.93
C MET A 1 -21.60 -3.27 -37.14
N PHE A 2 -21.54 -3.30 -35.80
CA PHE A 2 -22.19 -4.35 -34.98
C PHE A 2 -23.72 -4.41 -35.14
N GLY A 3 -24.41 -3.27 -35.20
CA GLY A 3 -25.86 -3.24 -35.49
C GLY A 3 -26.23 -3.73 -36.89
N MET A 4 -25.30 -3.68 -37.86
CA MET A 4 -25.52 -4.20 -39.22
C MET A 4 -25.43 -5.73 -39.24
N LEU A 5 -24.54 -6.32 -38.43
CA LEU A 5 -24.37 -7.76 -38.31
C LEU A 5 -25.55 -8.41 -37.55
N GLU A 6 -26.04 -7.78 -36.48
CA GLU A 6 -27.26 -8.23 -35.80
C GLU A 6 -28.49 -8.16 -36.72
N TRP A 7 -28.58 -7.12 -37.56
CA TRP A 7 -29.65 -6.99 -38.54
C TRP A 7 -29.62 -8.10 -39.61
N ILE A 8 -28.43 -8.44 -40.13
CA ILE A 8 -28.24 -9.53 -41.09
C ILE A 8 -28.62 -10.88 -40.47
N GLU A 9 -28.24 -11.16 -39.21
CA GLU A 9 -28.56 -12.42 -38.55
C GLU A 9 -30.06 -12.54 -38.23
N LYS A 10 -30.72 -11.44 -37.82
CA LYS A 10 -32.17 -11.38 -37.64
C LYS A 10 -32.91 -11.68 -38.94
N ARG A 11 -32.43 -11.14 -40.06
CA ARG A 11 -32.97 -11.44 -41.40
C ARG A 11 -32.66 -12.86 -41.88
N ALA A 12 -31.47 -13.40 -41.60
CA ALA A 12 -31.10 -14.77 -41.96
C ALA A 12 -31.97 -15.82 -41.23
N ARG A 13 -32.26 -15.58 -39.94
CA ARG A 13 -33.18 -16.42 -39.16
C ARG A 13 -34.63 -16.30 -39.65
N GLN A 14 -35.09 -15.11 -40.04
CA GLN A 14 -36.41 -14.92 -40.65
C GLN A 14 -36.52 -15.55 -42.05
N SER A 15 -35.46 -15.53 -42.86
CA SER A 15 -35.45 -16.07 -44.22
C SER A 15 -35.25 -17.59 -44.31
N SER A 16 -34.69 -18.22 -43.28
CA SER A 16 -34.64 -19.69 -43.16
C SER A 16 -36.03 -20.34 -43.06
N LYS A 17 -37.07 -19.56 -42.68
CA LYS A 17 -38.47 -20.00 -42.65
C LYS A 17 -39.23 -19.79 -43.97
N THR A 18 -38.68 -19.06 -44.95
CA THR A 18 -39.40 -18.67 -46.18
C THR A 18 -38.70 -19.06 -47.48
N GLY A 19 -37.63 -19.87 -47.43
CA GLY A 19 -36.98 -20.39 -48.64
C GLY A 19 -36.18 -19.35 -49.47
N PHE A 20 -35.94 -18.15 -48.93
CA PHE A 20 -35.29 -17.03 -49.64
C PHE A 20 -33.82 -17.30 -50.04
N LEU A 21 -33.14 -18.24 -49.37
CA LEU A 21 -31.72 -18.57 -49.61
C LEU A 21 -31.46 -19.41 -50.89
N SER A 22 -32.51 -19.81 -51.62
CA SER A 22 -32.37 -20.51 -52.92
C SER A 22 -32.13 -19.56 -54.10
N GLN A 23 -32.42 -18.26 -53.96
CA GLN A 23 -32.38 -17.29 -55.07
C GLN A 23 -31.12 -16.40 -55.11
N HIS A 24 -30.22 -16.50 -54.13
CA HIS A 24 -29.00 -15.68 -54.06
C HIS A 24 -27.74 -16.49 -53.69
N PRO A 25 -27.03 -17.07 -54.69
CA PRO A 25 -25.85 -17.91 -54.47
C PRO A 25 -24.69 -17.21 -53.75
N GLY A 26 -24.59 -15.88 -53.89
CA GLY A 26 -23.54 -15.05 -53.25
C GLY A 26 -23.61 -14.97 -51.72
N LEU A 27 -24.74 -15.34 -51.10
CA LEU A 27 -24.89 -15.35 -49.64
C LEU A 27 -24.46 -16.69 -48.99
N ARG A 28 -24.21 -17.75 -49.78
CA ARG A 28 -23.73 -19.04 -49.24
C ARG A 28 -22.27 -18.97 -48.75
N SER A 29 -21.45 -18.05 -49.27
CA SER A 29 -20.05 -17.91 -48.85
C SER A 29 -19.88 -17.21 -47.49
N PHE A 30 -20.90 -16.49 -47.01
CA PHE A 30 -20.91 -15.88 -45.66
C PHE A 30 -21.37 -16.84 -44.55
N GLY A 31 -21.88 -18.02 -44.91
CA GLY A 31 -22.53 -18.96 -43.98
C GLY A 31 -21.61 -19.93 -43.21
N LYS A 32 -20.29 -19.86 -43.38
CA LYS A 32 -19.35 -20.78 -42.69
C LYS A 32 -18.62 -20.17 -41.49
N THR A 33 -18.68 -18.86 -41.30
CA THR A 33 -18.04 -18.22 -40.15
C THR A 33 -19.11 -17.92 -39.11
N SER A 34 -19.12 -18.69 -38.02
CA SER A 34 -20.13 -18.49 -36.97
C SER A 34 -20.07 -17.07 -36.42
N LEU A 35 -21.20 -16.51 -35.96
CA LEU A 35 -21.22 -15.21 -35.28
C LEU A 35 -20.24 -15.19 -34.08
N LEU A 36 -20.01 -16.36 -33.46
CA LEU A 36 -19.01 -16.56 -32.43
C LEU A 36 -17.58 -16.35 -32.97
N GLN A 37 -17.25 -16.92 -34.13
CA GLN A 37 -15.97 -16.68 -34.82
C GLN A 37 -15.80 -15.23 -35.28
N LEU A 38 -16.86 -14.56 -35.75
CA LEU A 38 -16.80 -13.15 -36.14
C LEU A 38 -16.64 -12.22 -34.92
N LYS A 39 -17.32 -12.51 -33.80
CA LYS A 39 -17.12 -11.83 -32.51
C LYS A 39 -15.71 -12.08 -31.97
N HIS A 40 -15.22 -13.31 -32.06
CA HIS A 40 -13.86 -13.67 -31.70
C HIS A 40 -12.82 -12.95 -32.58
N GLN A 41 -13.00 -12.92 -33.91
CA GLN A 41 -12.15 -12.17 -34.83
C GLN A 41 -12.19 -10.65 -34.61
N ALA A 42 -13.36 -10.09 -34.27
CA ALA A 42 -13.49 -8.66 -33.95
C ALA A 42 -12.81 -8.31 -32.61
N ALA A 43 -12.94 -9.16 -31.59
CA ALA A 43 -12.22 -9.05 -30.32
C ALA A 43 -10.69 -9.17 -30.52
N LEU A 44 -10.25 -10.14 -31.33
CA LEU A 44 -8.84 -10.31 -31.72
C LEU A 44 -8.31 -9.09 -32.50
N ARG A 45 -9.12 -8.47 -33.37
CA ARG A 45 -8.75 -7.23 -34.09
C ARG A 45 -8.63 -6.02 -33.16
N GLN A 46 -9.46 -5.91 -32.11
CA GLN A 46 -9.29 -4.89 -31.08
C GLN A 46 -8.05 -5.15 -30.22
N GLN A 47 -7.75 -6.41 -29.89
CA GLN A 47 -6.53 -6.80 -29.15
C GLN A 47 -5.24 -6.52 -29.92
N LYS A 48 -5.24 -6.56 -31.26
CA LYS A 48 -4.06 -6.23 -32.09
C LYS A 48 -3.51 -4.81 -31.89
N LYS A 49 -4.30 -3.86 -31.38
CA LYS A 49 -3.82 -2.49 -31.07
C LYS A 49 -3.02 -2.38 -29.77
N CYS A 50 -2.91 -3.45 -29.00
CA CYS A 50 -2.28 -3.47 -27.69
C CYS A 50 -1.24 -4.60 -27.61
N ILE A 51 -0.39 -4.75 -28.63
CA ILE A 51 0.68 -5.73 -28.69
C ILE A 51 2.02 -5.00 -28.63
N ARG A 52 2.96 -5.51 -27.83
CA ARG A 52 4.31 -4.95 -27.78
C ARG A 52 5.05 -5.10 -29.10
N THR A 53 5.72 -4.02 -29.49
CA THR A 53 6.66 -4.01 -30.60
C THR A 53 7.92 -4.81 -30.26
N LYS A 54 8.65 -5.23 -31.29
CA LYS A 54 9.96 -5.88 -31.14
C LYS A 54 10.93 -5.02 -30.33
N ASP A 55 10.94 -3.71 -30.56
CA ASP A 55 11.84 -2.77 -29.87
C ASP A 55 11.50 -2.67 -28.37
N GLU A 56 10.22 -2.65 -28.01
CA GLU A 56 9.80 -2.71 -26.62
C GLU A 56 10.24 -4.01 -25.95
N ILE A 57 10.07 -5.16 -26.62
CA ILE A 57 10.52 -6.46 -26.12
C ILE A 57 12.05 -6.46 -25.93
N CYS A 58 12.82 -6.01 -26.93
CA CYS A 58 14.26 -5.85 -26.84
C CYS A 58 14.69 -4.98 -25.65
N SER A 59 13.98 -3.87 -25.42
CA SER A 59 14.23 -2.97 -24.30
C SER A 59 14.03 -3.67 -22.95
N TYR A 60 12.96 -4.46 -22.79
CA TYR A 60 12.73 -5.27 -21.60
C TYR A 60 13.84 -6.31 -21.39
N LEU A 61 14.16 -7.10 -22.42
CA LEU A 61 15.19 -8.13 -22.32
C LEU A 61 16.55 -7.52 -21.95
N LYS A 62 16.90 -6.36 -22.53
CA LYS A 62 18.14 -5.64 -22.20
C LYS A 62 18.12 -5.13 -20.74
N ARG A 63 17.02 -4.53 -20.29
CA ARG A 63 16.87 -4.00 -18.92
C ARG A 63 17.07 -5.08 -17.86
N TYR A 64 16.56 -6.29 -18.12
CA TYR A 64 16.66 -7.43 -17.23
C TYR A 64 17.79 -8.40 -17.59
N GLN A 65 18.73 -7.98 -18.45
CA GLN A 65 19.93 -8.72 -18.85
C GLN A 65 19.67 -10.15 -19.38
N VAL A 66 18.52 -10.37 -20.02
CA VAL A 66 18.13 -11.68 -20.58
C VAL A 66 18.95 -11.97 -21.83
N LYS A 67 19.75 -13.05 -21.79
CA LYS A 67 20.58 -13.52 -22.92
C LYS A 67 19.98 -14.75 -23.58
N ARG A 68 19.34 -15.61 -22.80
CA ARG A 68 18.69 -16.85 -23.23
C ARG A 68 17.23 -16.81 -22.82
N PHE A 69 16.31 -16.94 -23.78
CA PHE A 69 14.88 -16.98 -23.47
C PHE A 69 14.16 -18.07 -24.25
N ALA A 70 13.04 -18.56 -23.71
CA ALA A 70 12.12 -19.41 -24.45
C ALA A 70 10.83 -18.68 -24.82
N VAL A 71 10.09 -19.24 -25.77
CA VAL A 71 8.82 -18.68 -26.22
C VAL A 71 7.68 -19.59 -25.77
N LEU A 72 6.71 -19.02 -25.06
CA LEU A 72 5.48 -19.69 -24.68
C LEU A 72 4.36 -19.35 -25.68
N LEU A 73 3.76 -20.38 -26.27
CA LEU A 73 2.74 -20.30 -27.30
C LEU A 73 1.42 -20.92 -26.83
N ASP A 74 0.32 -20.48 -27.44
CA ASP A 74 -0.96 -21.19 -27.43
C ASP A 74 -1.67 -21.03 -28.79
N GLN A 75 -2.92 -21.47 -28.89
CA GLN A 75 -3.70 -21.33 -30.13
C GLN A 75 -3.90 -19.89 -30.61
N THR A 76 -3.88 -18.91 -29.71
CA THR A 76 -4.01 -17.50 -30.10
C THR A 76 -2.74 -16.98 -30.75
N SER A 77 -1.60 -17.64 -30.52
CA SER A 77 -0.31 -17.30 -31.13
C SER A 77 -0.30 -17.51 -32.64
N GLN A 78 -1.16 -18.37 -33.18
CA GLN A 78 -1.27 -18.64 -34.63
C GLN A 78 -1.62 -17.40 -35.46
N TYR A 79 -2.20 -16.37 -34.83
CA TYR A 79 -2.56 -15.11 -35.47
C TYR A 79 -1.43 -14.06 -35.49
N LEU A 80 -0.29 -14.39 -34.88
CA LEU A 80 0.87 -13.53 -34.72
C LEU A 80 1.98 -13.95 -35.70
N ARG A 81 2.60 -12.97 -36.34
CA ARG A 81 3.81 -13.21 -37.14
C ARG A 81 5.00 -13.27 -36.17
N LEU A 82 5.47 -14.48 -35.87
CA LEU A 82 6.54 -14.70 -34.90
C LEU A 82 7.79 -13.83 -35.18
N SER A 83 8.19 -13.72 -36.45
CA SER A 83 9.32 -12.89 -36.90
C SER A 83 9.24 -11.42 -36.50
N ASP A 84 8.02 -10.90 -36.35
CA ASP A 84 7.77 -9.47 -36.12
C ASP A 84 7.96 -9.09 -34.64
N HIS A 85 8.02 -10.08 -33.74
CA HIS A 85 8.07 -9.88 -32.30
C HIS A 85 9.22 -10.62 -31.61
N VAL A 86 9.68 -11.74 -32.17
CA VAL A 86 10.80 -12.50 -31.61
C VAL A 86 12.11 -11.75 -31.91
N PRO A 87 12.84 -11.29 -30.88
CA PRO A 87 13.95 -10.37 -31.07
C PRO A 87 15.19 -11.05 -31.66
N PHE A 88 15.47 -12.27 -31.20
CA PHE A 88 16.56 -13.15 -31.65
C PHE A 88 16.17 -14.62 -31.40
N GLU A 89 16.97 -15.57 -31.88
CA GLU A 89 16.68 -17.01 -31.82
C GLU A 89 16.45 -17.48 -30.36
N PRO A 90 15.24 -18.00 -30.01
CA PRO A 90 14.96 -18.46 -28.65
C PRO A 90 15.67 -19.79 -28.37
N VAL A 91 15.77 -20.21 -27.12
CA VAL A 91 16.25 -21.55 -26.76
C VAL A 91 15.31 -22.61 -27.36
N ASP A 92 14.01 -22.50 -27.06
CA ASP A 92 12.99 -23.38 -27.62
C ASP A 92 11.58 -22.77 -27.54
N TYR A 93 10.60 -23.48 -28.10
CA TYR A 93 9.17 -23.16 -28.07
C TYR A 93 8.41 -24.14 -27.18
N TYR A 94 7.57 -23.60 -26.32
CA TYR A 94 6.81 -24.36 -25.33
C TYR A 94 5.32 -24.00 -25.35
N THR A 95 4.47 -24.88 -24.81
CA THR A 95 3.03 -24.65 -24.70
C THR A 95 2.38 -25.43 -23.56
N PHE A 96 1.28 -24.89 -23.00
CA PHE A 96 0.33 -25.65 -22.18
C PHE A 96 -0.82 -26.26 -23.02
N ASP A 97 -0.92 -25.90 -24.30
CA ASP A 97 -1.99 -26.33 -25.20
C ASP A 97 -1.55 -27.54 -26.03
N LEU A 98 -2.10 -28.71 -25.71
CA LEU A 98 -1.81 -29.98 -26.38
C LEU A 98 -2.02 -29.94 -27.90
N ARG A 99 -2.85 -29.01 -28.41
CA ARG A 99 -3.13 -28.88 -29.85
C ARG A 99 -2.01 -28.21 -30.63
N THR A 100 -1.08 -27.55 -29.94
CA THR A 100 0.10 -26.90 -30.54
C THR A 100 1.38 -27.71 -30.32
N VAL A 101 1.32 -28.75 -29.49
CA VAL A 101 2.46 -29.64 -29.26
C VAL A 101 2.80 -30.39 -30.54
N GLY A 102 4.08 -30.43 -30.91
CA GLY A 102 4.54 -31.07 -32.14
C GLY A 102 4.56 -30.16 -33.36
N ASP A 103 3.98 -28.96 -33.29
CA ASP A 103 4.09 -27.97 -34.36
C ASP A 103 5.56 -27.60 -34.62
N LYS A 104 5.90 -27.37 -35.89
CA LYS A 104 7.27 -26.98 -36.30
C LYS A 104 7.37 -25.47 -36.53
N ILE A 105 8.36 -24.84 -35.91
CA ILE A 105 8.72 -23.44 -36.12
C ILE A 105 10.20 -23.41 -36.48
N GLY A 106 10.48 -23.14 -37.76
CA GLY A 106 11.82 -23.32 -38.32
C GLY A 106 12.29 -24.76 -38.12
N ASN A 107 13.41 -24.94 -37.44
CA ASN A 107 14.00 -26.25 -37.15
C ASN A 107 13.61 -26.82 -35.77
N LYS A 108 12.74 -26.15 -35.02
CA LYS A 108 12.35 -26.53 -33.65
C LYS A 108 10.93 -27.06 -33.59
N ILE A 109 10.67 -27.91 -32.60
CA ILE A 109 9.37 -28.54 -32.35
C ILE A 109 8.83 -27.98 -31.05
N VAL A 110 7.57 -27.54 -31.06
CA VAL A 110 6.89 -27.02 -29.87
C VAL A 110 6.71 -28.15 -28.84
N LYS A 111 7.20 -27.93 -27.61
CA LYS A 111 7.17 -28.89 -26.50
C LYS A 111 6.05 -28.58 -25.50
N ALA A 112 5.45 -29.62 -24.91
CA ALA A 112 4.47 -29.44 -23.84
C ALA A 112 5.15 -29.08 -22.51
N ILE A 113 4.61 -28.11 -21.77
CA ILE A 113 4.97 -27.84 -20.37
C ILE A 113 4.13 -28.74 -19.46
N GLY A 114 4.78 -29.43 -18.52
CA GLY A 114 4.12 -30.23 -17.49
C GLY A 114 4.99 -30.37 -16.24
N GLU A 115 4.40 -30.82 -15.13
CA GLU A 115 5.04 -30.89 -13.80
C GLU A 115 6.34 -31.71 -13.73
N LYS A 116 6.55 -32.63 -14.67
CA LYS A 116 7.75 -33.49 -14.70
C LYS A 116 8.74 -33.11 -15.80
N MET A 117 8.53 -31.97 -16.44
CA MET A 117 9.39 -31.54 -17.53
C MET A 117 10.70 -30.98 -17.00
N SER A 118 11.82 -31.57 -17.43
CA SER A 118 13.11 -30.88 -17.42
C SER A 118 13.19 -29.96 -18.62
N PHE A 119 13.46 -28.69 -18.40
CA PHE A 119 13.71 -27.72 -19.47
C PHE A 119 15.08 -27.07 -19.29
N ASP A 120 15.65 -26.58 -20.38
CA ASP A 120 16.97 -25.94 -20.39
C ASP A 120 16.98 -24.71 -19.50
N ASP A 121 18.11 -24.45 -18.82
CA ASP A 121 18.26 -23.25 -18.03
C ASP A 121 18.25 -22.01 -18.95
N MET A 122 17.39 -21.07 -18.63
CA MET A 122 17.14 -19.85 -19.40
C MET A 122 16.94 -18.68 -18.45
N ASP A 123 17.22 -17.47 -18.94
CA ASP A 123 17.12 -16.25 -18.15
C ASP A 123 15.69 -15.69 -18.18
N GLY A 124 14.87 -16.06 -19.18
CA GLY A 124 13.51 -15.54 -19.28
C GLY A 124 12.61 -16.22 -20.31
N TRP A 125 11.38 -15.72 -20.40
CA TRP A 125 10.28 -16.22 -21.20
C TRP A 125 9.59 -15.08 -21.95
N LEU A 126 9.32 -15.29 -23.23
CA LEU A 126 8.42 -14.45 -24.02
C LEU A 126 7.07 -15.15 -24.16
N VAL A 127 6.04 -14.62 -23.49
CA VAL A 127 4.68 -15.14 -23.57
C VAL A 127 3.98 -14.53 -24.78
N MET A 128 3.91 -15.30 -25.86
CA MET A 128 3.30 -14.89 -27.13
C MET A 128 1.83 -15.30 -27.25
N SER A 129 1.12 -15.30 -26.13
CA SER A 129 -0.32 -15.57 -26.07
C SER A 129 -1.11 -14.26 -25.92
N LEU A 130 -2.29 -14.20 -26.53
CA LEU A 130 -3.30 -13.17 -26.30
C LEU A 130 -4.29 -13.56 -25.17
N ASN A 131 -4.13 -14.74 -24.58
CA ASN A 131 -4.91 -15.20 -23.44
C ASN A 131 -4.20 -14.83 -22.11
N PRO A 132 -4.83 -14.02 -21.24
CA PRO A 132 -4.25 -13.61 -19.95
C PRO A 132 -3.83 -14.80 -19.07
N MET A 133 -4.57 -15.91 -19.15
CA MET A 133 -4.33 -17.08 -18.30
C MET A 133 -2.98 -17.75 -18.56
N THR A 134 -2.48 -17.67 -19.80
CA THR A 134 -1.25 -18.34 -20.20
C THR A 134 -0.04 -17.79 -19.43
N GLY A 135 0.00 -16.48 -19.17
CA GLY A 135 1.04 -15.86 -18.35
C GLY A 135 0.96 -16.29 -16.88
N TYR A 136 -0.25 -16.33 -16.30
CA TYR A 136 -0.42 -16.79 -14.91
C TYR A 136 -0.11 -18.27 -14.73
N MET A 137 -0.44 -19.12 -15.70
CA MET A 137 -0.06 -20.54 -15.70
C MET A 137 1.45 -20.72 -15.74
N LEU A 138 2.15 -19.92 -16.55
CA LEU A 138 3.61 -19.91 -16.55
C LEU A 138 4.18 -19.50 -15.18
N ASN A 139 3.64 -18.45 -14.56
CA ASN A 139 4.06 -18.05 -13.21
C ASN A 139 3.86 -19.17 -12.20
N HIS A 140 2.70 -19.84 -12.22
CA HIS A 140 2.44 -20.97 -11.34
C HIS A 140 3.44 -22.11 -11.56
N PHE A 141 3.73 -22.44 -12.82
CA PHE A 141 4.72 -23.43 -13.18
C PHE A 141 6.12 -23.06 -12.66
N LEU A 142 6.59 -21.83 -12.91
CA LEU A 142 7.90 -21.36 -12.48
C LEU A 142 8.01 -21.29 -10.95
N PHE A 143 6.95 -20.88 -10.26
CA PHE A 143 6.89 -20.87 -8.79
C PHE A 143 7.04 -22.29 -8.21
N ASN A 144 6.26 -23.26 -8.70
CA ASN A 144 6.32 -24.65 -8.21
C ASN A 144 7.67 -25.34 -8.50
N HIS A 145 8.41 -24.87 -9.50
CA HIS A 145 9.73 -25.41 -9.87
C HIS A 145 10.91 -24.57 -9.33
N GLN A 146 10.66 -23.58 -8.45
CA GLN A 146 11.69 -22.71 -7.87
C GLN A 146 12.52 -21.94 -8.93
N LYS A 147 11.86 -21.51 -10.01
CA LYS A 147 12.45 -20.75 -11.13
C LYS A 147 11.90 -19.31 -11.20
N GLU A 148 11.56 -18.75 -10.06
CA GLU A 148 10.93 -17.43 -9.90
C GLU A 148 11.75 -16.27 -10.49
N SER A 149 13.08 -16.44 -10.59
CA SER A 149 14.01 -15.44 -11.12
C SER A 149 14.02 -15.33 -12.65
N GLN A 150 13.38 -16.25 -13.36
CA GLN A 150 13.31 -16.21 -14.83
C GLN A 150 12.33 -15.13 -15.29
N ILE A 151 12.82 -14.14 -16.04
CA ILE A 151 12.08 -12.94 -16.42
C ILE A 151 10.91 -13.28 -17.34
N VAL A 152 9.70 -12.86 -16.99
CA VAL A 152 8.51 -13.05 -17.83
C VAL A 152 8.20 -11.75 -18.59
N VAL A 153 8.18 -11.84 -19.91
CA VAL A 153 7.80 -10.74 -20.81
C VAL A 153 6.53 -11.14 -21.57
N ARG A 154 5.44 -10.41 -21.34
CA ARG A 154 4.15 -10.66 -22.02
C ARG A 154 4.09 -9.91 -23.35
N LEU A 155 3.53 -10.51 -24.39
CA LEU A 155 3.34 -9.83 -25.67
C LEU A 155 2.09 -8.93 -25.68
N SER A 156 0.98 -9.44 -25.15
CA SER A 156 -0.28 -8.71 -25.05
C SER A 156 -0.23 -7.67 -23.93
N MET A 157 -0.80 -6.50 -24.20
CA MET A 157 -1.04 -5.40 -23.25
C MET A 157 -2.54 -5.09 -23.12
N ALA A 158 -3.42 -5.80 -23.84
CA ALA A 158 -4.79 -5.37 -24.13
C ALA A 158 -5.68 -5.17 -22.88
N LYS A 159 -5.26 -5.66 -21.71
CA LYS A 159 -5.93 -5.46 -20.41
C LYS A 159 -4.93 -5.40 -19.25
N THR A 160 -3.67 -5.13 -19.55
CA THR A 160 -2.58 -5.21 -18.59
C THR A 160 -2.46 -3.89 -17.85
N VAL A 161 -2.69 -3.90 -16.55
CA VAL A 161 -2.38 -2.78 -15.68
C VAL A 161 -0.91 -2.90 -15.31
N ALA A 162 -0.09 -2.05 -15.92
CA ALA A 162 1.29 -1.87 -15.51
C ALA A 162 1.32 -0.99 -14.26
N TYR A 163 1.92 -1.49 -13.20
CA TYR A 163 2.19 -0.72 -12.00
C TYR A 163 3.68 -0.47 -11.88
N TYR A 164 3.99 0.71 -11.35
CA TYR A 164 5.33 1.11 -10.98
C TYR A 164 5.28 1.70 -9.58
N SER A 165 6.21 1.25 -8.74
CA SER A 165 6.52 1.84 -7.45
C SER A 165 8.02 2.00 -7.32
N TYR A 166 8.45 2.85 -6.40
CA TYR A 166 9.82 2.86 -5.94
C TYR A 166 9.85 2.74 -4.43
N VAL A 167 10.97 2.32 -3.86
CA VAL A 167 11.25 2.33 -2.42
C VAL A 167 12.69 2.81 -2.23
N ASP A 168 12.93 3.64 -1.22
CA ASP A 168 14.30 4.04 -0.85
C ASP A 168 15.07 2.79 -0.38
N PHE A 169 16.25 2.55 -0.92
CA PHE A 169 16.92 1.26 -0.82
C PHE A 169 18.33 1.39 -0.25
N PHE A 170 18.58 0.64 0.81
CA PHE A 170 19.83 0.61 1.56
C PHE A 170 20.33 -0.83 1.70
N SER A 171 21.65 -1.01 1.67
CA SER A 171 22.30 -2.26 2.05
C SER A 171 23.56 -1.99 2.87
N GLY A 172 24.07 -3.02 3.56
CA GLY A 172 25.26 -2.92 4.40
C GLY A 172 24.89 -2.58 5.84
N SER A 173 25.42 -1.47 6.35
CA SER A 173 25.20 -0.97 7.73
C SER A 173 23.73 -0.69 8.06
N VAL A 174 22.93 -0.37 7.05
CA VAL A 174 21.46 -0.33 7.10
C VAL A 174 20.93 -1.20 5.97
N ALA A 175 20.18 -2.25 6.31
CA ALA A 175 19.62 -3.17 5.34
C ALA A 175 18.12 -2.94 5.19
N THR A 176 17.68 -2.68 3.96
CA THR A 176 16.26 -2.62 3.63
C THR A 176 15.67 -4.02 3.53
N GLN A 177 14.50 -4.25 4.14
CA GLN A 177 13.67 -5.43 3.96
C GLN A 177 12.29 -5.00 3.45
N ILE A 178 11.91 -5.43 2.24
CA ILE A 178 10.65 -5.05 1.60
C ILE A 178 9.72 -6.25 1.61
N TYR A 179 8.53 -6.08 2.18
CA TYR A 179 7.48 -7.09 2.25
C TYR A 179 6.39 -6.74 1.27
N ILE A 180 6.23 -7.60 0.26
CA ILE A 180 5.31 -7.37 -0.84
C ILE A 180 4.24 -8.46 -0.81
N HIS A 181 2.98 -8.03 -0.62
CA HIS A 181 1.85 -8.94 -0.37
C HIS A 181 0.94 -9.05 -1.58
N HIS A 182 0.58 -10.28 -1.98
CA HIS A 182 -0.32 -10.49 -3.11
C HIS A 182 -1.80 -10.54 -2.67
N TYR A 183 -2.36 -9.38 -2.34
CA TYR A 183 -3.78 -9.25 -1.94
C TYR A 183 -4.78 -9.21 -3.11
N LEU A 184 -4.32 -9.40 -4.35
CA LEU A 184 -5.16 -9.28 -5.55
C LEU A 184 -6.10 -10.48 -5.72
N ASN A 185 -5.84 -11.59 -5.04
CA ASN A 185 -6.81 -12.68 -4.92
C ASN A 185 -8.13 -12.17 -4.32
N ARG A 186 -8.06 -11.43 -3.20
CA ARG A 186 -9.24 -10.89 -2.50
C ARG A 186 -9.89 -9.70 -3.22
N LEU A 187 -9.11 -8.93 -3.96
CA LEU A 187 -9.63 -7.75 -4.69
C LEU A 187 -10.13 -8.06 -6.10
N TYR A 188 -9.51 -9.02 -6.79
CA TYR A 188 -9.66 -9.17 -8.23
C TYR A 188 -9.72 -10.63 -8.68
N ASP A 189 -9.82 -11.58 -7.74
CA ASP A 189 -9.84 -13.03 -7.99
C ASP A 189 -8.60 -13.54 -8.74
N ILE A 190 -7.45 -12.86 -8.59
CA ILE A 190 -6.18 -13.32 -9.15
C ILE A 190 -5.60 -14.39 -8.23
N THR A 191 -5.97 -15.63 -8.50
CA THR A 191 -5.63 -16.82 -7.69
C THR A 191 -4.29 -17.48 -8.06
N PHE A 192 -3.47 -16.82 -8.89
CA PHE A 192 -2.17 -17.33 -9.34
C PHE A 192 -1.01 -16.49 -8.83
N PRO A 193 0.21 -17.05 -8.72
CA PRO A 193 1.39 -16.25 -8.44
C PRO A 193 1.56 -15.10 -9.44
N ILE A 194 1.94 -13.93 -8.93
CA ILE A 194 2.25 -12.75 -9.75
C ILE A 194 3.76 -12.58 -9.86
N ASP A 195 4.24 -12.32 -11.07
CA ASP A 195 5.62 -11.90 -11.30
C ASP A 195 5.78 -10.43 -10.92
N LEU A 196 6.81 -10.17 -10.12
CA LEU A 196 7.25 -8.86 -9.72
C LEU A 196 8.67 -8.66 -10.20
N ARG A 197 8.86 -7.68 -11.08
CA ARG A 197 10.17 -7.32 -11.59
C ARG A 197 10.71 -6.12 -10.84
N TYR A 198 12.02 -6.03 -10.73
CA TYR A 198 12.66 -4.94 -10.02
C TYR A 198 13.92 -4.43 -10.70
N CYS A 199 14.27 -3.18 -10.41
CA CYS A 199 15.55 -2.56 -10.77
C CYS A 199 16.07 -1.75 -9.58
N ILE A 200 17.24 -2.10 -9.07
CA ILE A 200 17.93 -1.31 -8.05
C ILE A 200 18.79 -0.26 -8.76
N LYS A 201 18.68 0.99 -8.31
CA LYS A 201 19.33 2.15 -8.90
C LYS A 201 20.03 3.01 -7.87
N THR A 202 21.14 3.62 -8.26
CA THR A 202 21.82 4.66 -7.46
C THR A 202 20.93 5.90 -7.32
N LEU A 203 21.29 6.83 -6.43
CA LEU A 203 20.61 8.13 -6.31
C LEU A 203 20.60 8.93 -7.63
N GLN A 204 21.55 8.69 -8.53
CA GLN A 204 21.66 9.31 -9.85
C GLN A 204 20.86 8.55 -10.94
N GLY A 205 20.19 7.45 -10.58
CA GLY A 205 19.35 6.66 -11.48
C GLY A 205 20.09 5.60 -12.30
N GLU A 206 21.36 5.33 -12.01
CA GLU A 206 22.12 4.26 -12.65
C GLU A 206 21.67 2.89 -12.13
N GLN A 207 21.34 1.96 -13.03
CA GLN A 207 20.91 0.61 -12.66
C GLN A 207 22.11 -0.26 -12.24
N VAL A 208 22.06 -0.77 -11.02
CA VAL A 208 23.11 -1.65 -10.46
C VAL A 208 22.69 -3.12 -10.39
N ALA A 209 21.39 -3.39 -10.27
CA ALA A 209 20.85 -4.75 -10.29
C ALA A 209 19.42 -4.77 -10.85
N SER A 210 19.00 -5.90 -11.39
CA SER A 210 17.62 -6.12 -11.82
C SER A 210 17.28 -7.60 -11.75
N GLY A 211 15.99 -7.92 -11.74
CA GLY A 211 15.53 -9.30 -11.71
C GLY A 211 14.03 -9.43 -11.56
N GLN A 212 13.59 -10.61 -11.14
CA GLN A 212 12.20 -10.93 -10.88
C GLN A 212 12.06 -11.86 -9.67
N TRP A 213 10.92 -11.74 -8.99
CA TRP A 213 10.40 -12.74 -8.05
C TRP A 213 8.95 -13.06 -8.37
N MET A 214 8.43 -14.08 -7.72
CA MET A 214 7.00 -14.40 -7.76
C MET A 214 6.41 -14.38 -6.37
N ILE A 215 5.16 -13.90 -6.26
CA ILE A 215 4.45 -13.77 -4.99
C ILE A 215 3.21 -14.67 -5.03
N PRO A 216 3.08 -15.64 -4.11
CA PRO A 216 1.90 -16.50 -4.08
C PRO A 216 0.65 -15.74 -3.63
N PRO A 217 -0.56 -16.14 -4.06
CA PRO A 217 -1.85 -15.58 -3.60
C PRO A 217 -1.94 -15.41 -2.09
N ASP A 218 -2.38 -14.22 -1.65
CA ASP A 218 -2.55 -13.79 -0.25
C ASP A 218 -1.29 -13.83 0.63
N GLY A 219 -0.20 -14.39 0.12
CA GLY A 219 1.09 -14.50 0.79
C GLY A 219 1.94 -13.25 0.62
N THR A 220 3.20 -13.36 1.07
CA THR A 220 4.19 -12.29 1.00
C THR A 220 5.50 -12.81 0.41
N LYS A 221 6.24 -11.91 -0.24
CA LYS A 221 7.64 -12.11 -0.61
C LYS A 221 8.48 -11.05 0.07
N THR A 222 9.59 -11.47 0.67
CA THR A 222 10.55 -10.56 1.31
C THR A 222 11.76 -10.32 0.40
N ILE A 223 12.09 -9.06 0.17
CA ILE A 223 13.30 -8.63 -0.53
C ILE A 223 14.27 -8.07 0.52
N ASN A 224 15.44 -8.69 0.68
CA ASN A 224 16.46 -8.24 1.61
C ASN A 224 17.63 -7.58 0.87
N GLY A 225 17.94 -6.33 1.23
CA GLY A 225 19.01 -5.54 0.63
C GLY A 225 20.40 -6.17 0.71
N ASN A 226 20.65 -7.00 1.74
CA ASN A 226 21.93 -7.68 1.89
C ASN A 226 22.12 -8.86 0.92
N ASN A 227 21.06 -9.32 0.25
CA ASN A 227 21.16 -10.42 -0.73
C ASN A 227 21.82 -9.98 -2.06
N PHE A 228 21.97 -8.67 -2.30
CA PHE A 228 22.51 -8.13 -3.56
C PHE A 228 24.02 -7.86 -3.56
N GLN A 229 24.69 -8.05 -2.42
CA GLN A 229 26.15 -7.84 -2.29
C GLN A 229 26.63 -6.43 -2.73
N LEU A 230 25.82 -5.39 -2.52
CA LEU A 230 26.13 -4.02 -2.96
C LEU A 230 27.04 -3.23 -1.99
N GLY A 231 27.44 -3.82 -0.86
CA GLY A 231 28.17 -3.11 0.21
C GLY A 231 27.30 -2.11 0.95
N ASP A 232 27.91 -1.03 1.48
CA ASP A 232 27.18 0.13 2.00
C ASP A 232 26.60 0.94 0.82
N PHE A 233 25.34 0.71 0.52
CA PHE A 233 24.65 1.27 -0.65
C PHE A 233 23.51 2.19 -0.23
N GLN A 234 23.31 3.25 -1.02
CA GLN A 234 22.17 4.16 -0.93
C GLN A 234 21.61 4.42 -2.31
N GLY A 235 20.31 4.25 -2.48
CA GLY A 235 19.64 4.42 -3.75
C GLY A 235 18.15 4.14 -3.62
N TYR A 236 17.58 3.56 -4.66
CA TYR A 236 16.18 3.18 -4.67
C TYR A 236 15.95 1.92 -5.50
N ILE A 237 14.92 1.17 -5.19
CA ILE A 237 14.46 0.03 -5.96
C ILE A 237 13.15 0.38 -6.65
N GLU A 238 13.12 0.23 -7.95
CA GLU A 238 11.91 0.28 -8.77
C GLU A 238 11.27 -1.09 -8.80
N ILE A 239 9.96 -1.14 -8.66
CA ILE A 239 9.16 -2.36 -8.63
C ILE A 239 8.06 -2.26 -9.69
N GLU A 240 7.96 -3.29 -10.52
CA GLU A 240 7.04 -3.34 -11.66
C GLU A 240 6.28 -4.66 -11.72
N PHE A 241 4.99 -4.59 -11.97
CA PHE A 241 4.18 -5.76 -12.26
C PHE A 241 3.18 -5.48 -13.38
N GLU A 242 2.76 -6.55 -14.04
CA GLU A 242 1.81 -6.56 -15.13
C GLU A 242 0.65 -7.48 -14.77
N LEU A 243 -0.50 -6.89 -14.46
CA LEU A 243 -1.68 -7.66 -14.08
C LEU A 243 -2.73 -7.59 -15.17
N GLU A 244 -3.23 -8.74 -15.56
CA GLU A 244 -4.40 -8.84 -16.41
C GLU A 244 -5.57 -9.35 -15.59
N SER A 245 -6.69 -8.63 -15.65
CA SER A 245 -7.90 -9.10 -14.99
C SER A 245 -8.62 -10.14 -15.82
N ILE A 246 -9.09 -11.17 -15.15
CA ILE A 246 -9.93 -12.23 -15.73
C ILE A 246 -11.40 -11.76 -15.75
N THR A 247 -11.85 -10.98 -14.76
CA THR A 247 -13.28 -10.67 -14.54
C THR A 247 -13.59 -9.16 -14.38
N THR A 248 -12.73 -8.39 -13.70
CA THR A 248 -13.01 -7.00 -13.27
C THR A 248 -11.82 -6.06 -13.48
N PRO A 249 -11.98 -4.85 -14.07
CA PRO A 249 -10.86 -3.91 -14.24
C PRO A 249 -10.05 -3.69 -12.95
N ILE A 250 -8.73 -3.92 -13.03
CA ILE A 250 -7.81 -3.73 -11.90
C ILE A 250 -7.51 -2.24 -11.75
N LYS A 251 -7.47 -1.75 -10.52
CA LYS A 251 -6.96 -0.40 -10.23
C LYS A 251 -5.46 -0.50 -9.94
N PRO A 252 -4.62 0.39 -10.50
CA PRO A 252 -3.18 0.38 -10.25
C PRO A 252 -2.88 0.85 -8.82
N PHE A 253 -2.93 -0.06 -7.87
CA PHE A 253 -2.59 0.21 -6.49
C PHE A 253 -1.94 -1.02 -5.86
N PHE A 254 -0.73 -0.85 -5.35
CA PHE A 254 -0.01 -1.84 -4.56
C PHE A 254 0.36 -1.27 -3.20
N HIS A 255 0.36 -2.12 -2.18
CA HIS A 255 0.78 -1.82 -0.82
C HIS A 255 1.95 -2.73 -0.43
N MET A 256 3.01 -2.16 0.12
CA MET A 256 4.16 -2.88 0.63
C MET A 256 4.64 -2.25 1.94
N TRP A 257 5.26 -3.05 2.81
CA TRP A 257 5.94 -2.54 3.99
C TRP A 257 7.45 -2.62 3.79
N VAL A 258 8.17 -1.71 4.42
CA VAL A 258 9.61 -1.58 4.28
C VAL A 258 10.20 -1.39 5.67
N ASP A 259 11.04 -2.32 6.09
CA ASP A 259 11.84 -2.19 7.30
C ASP A 259 13.26 -1.77 6.91
N TYR A 260 13.82 -0.86 7.69
CA TYR A 260 15.23 -0.49 7.62
C TYR A 260 15.90 -0.95 8.90
N VAL A 261 16.73 -1.98 8.77
CA VAL A 261 17.31 -2.70 9.90
C VAL A 261 18.80 -2.41 9.97
N SER A 262 19.25 -1.93 11.12
CA SER A 262 20.68 -1.69 11.40
C SER A 262 21.14 -2.52 12.60
N ALA A 263 22.40 -2.39 13.00
CA ALA A 263 22.89 -2.97 14.25
C ALA A 263 22.13 -2.43 15.48
N ASP A 264 21.68 -1.17 15.44
CA ASP A 264 21.24 -0.42 16.62
C ASP A 264 19.75 0.00 16.57
N SER A 265 19.06 -0.25 15.45
CA SER A 265 17.67 0.19 15.30
C SER A 265 16.88 -0.65 14.28
N ILE A 266 15.56 -0.50 14.34
CA ILE A 266 14.63 -0.87 13.27
C ILE A 266 13.64 0.29 13.09
N ALA A 267 13.41 0.68 11.84
CA ALA A 267 12.38 1.64 11.49
C ALA A 267 11.59 1.12 10.31
N THR A 268 10.29 1.40 10.29
CA THR A 268 9.37 0.89 9.28
C THR A 268 8.62 2.02 8.61
N ASN A 269 8.46 1.92 7.30
CA ASN A 269 7.47 2.68 6.55
C ASN A 269 6.55 1.71 5.80
N HIS A 270 5.30 2.09 5.58
CA HIS A 270 4.50 1.49 4.52
C HIS A 270 4.50 2.37 3.27
N GLN A 271 4.44 1.71 2.13
CA GLN A 271 4.60 2.29 0.82
C GLN A 271 3.42 1.85 -0.04
N SER A 272 2.54 2.81 -0.34
CA SER A 272 1.28 2.53 -1.06
C SER A 272 0.94 3.63 -2.06
N GLY A 273 0.70 3.27 -3.33
CA GLY A 273 0.32 4.21 -4.39
C GLY A 273 1.36 5.32 -4.66
N PHE A 274 2.05 5.25 -5.79
CA PHE A 274 3.13 6.19 -6.14
C PHE A 274 2.78 7.09 -7.33
N GLY A 275 1.53 7.56 -7.35
CA GLY A 275 1.21 8.72 -8.17
C GLY A 275 2.11 9.88 -7.78
N THR A 276 2.51 10.70 -8.76
CA THR A 276 3.09 12.01 -8.44
C THR A 276 1.97 12.93 -8.00
N PHE A 277 2.25 13.76 -6.99
CA PHE A 277 1.33 14.82 -6.63
C PHE A 277 1.37 15.93 -7.69
N GLY A 278 0.29 16.71 -7.78
CA GLY A 278 0.19 17.83 -8.72
C GLY A 278 1.26 18.90 -8.53
N HIS A 279 1.29 19.89 -9.41
CA HIS A 279 2.09 21.10 -9.21
C HIS A 279 1.61 21.87 -7.96
N ASP A 280 2.51 22.65 -7.36
CA ASP A 280 2.24 23.51 -6.20
C ASP A 280 1.69 22.79 -4.96
N VAL A 281 2.06 21.51 -4.82
CA VAL A 281 1.76 20.72 -3.63
C VAL A 281 2.77 21.01 -2.53
N CYS A 282 2.25 21.17 -1.32
CA CYS A 282 3.01 21.25 -0.10
C CYS A 282 2.90 19.91 0.64
N PHE A 283 4.04 19.25 0.82
CA PHE A 283 4.18 18.02 1.58
C PHE A 283 4.41 18.35 3.05
N ILE A 284 3.63 17.74 3.93
CA ILE A 284 3.62 17.99 5.37
C ILE A 284 3.97 16.73 6.16
N ARG A 285 3.96 16.83 7.50
CA ARG A 285 4.30 15.81 8.53
C ARG A 285 5.76 15.75 8.96
N GLY A 286 6.69 16.45 8.30
CA GLY A 286 8.07 16.52 8.79
C GLY A 286 8.09 17.18 10.17
N TYR A 287 8.83 16.61 11.12
CA TYR A 287 8.99 17.19 12.46
C TYR A 287 10.40 16.90 12.97
N ILE A 288 10.90 17.69 13.93
CA ILE A 288 12.09 17.36 14.73
C ILE A 288 11.63 17.31 16.18
N PRO A 289 11.71 16.15 16.88
CA PRO A 289 11.20 16.03 18.23
C PRO A 289 12.04 16.87 19.22
N ASP A 290 11.38 17.82 19.91
CA ASP A 290 12.02 18.75 20.86
C ASP A 290 12.72 18.03 22.04
N THR A 291 12.26 16.82 22.37
CA THR A 291 12.77 15.99 23.47
C THR A 291 14.01 15.17 23.09
N GLN A 292 14.44 15.17 21.82
CA GLN A 292 15.52 14.32 21.33
C GLN A 292 16.51 15.13 20.47
N LYS A 293 17.24 16.03 21.13
CA LYS A 293 18.16 16.99 20.49
C LYS A 293 19.29 16.35 19.67
N ASP A 294 19.55 15.07 19.90
CA ASP A 294 20.61 14.31 19.24
C ASP A 294 20.13 13.66 17.93
N LEU A 295 18.84 13.77 17.60
CA LEU A 295 18.26 13.27 16.37
C LEU A 295 18.42 14.27 15.23
N ARG A 296 18.80 13.74 14.07
CA ARG A 296 18.74 14.43 12.79
C ARG A 296 17.57 13.93 11.96
N LEU A 297 16.97 14.86 11.21
CA LEU A 297 15.93 14.61 10.22
C LEU A 297 16.54 14.64 8.83
N VAL A 298 16.35 13.55 8.07
CA VAL A 298 16.73 13.44 6.66
C VAL A 298 15.47 13.34 5.82
N ALA A 299 15.36 14.15 4.77
CA ALA A 299 14.27 14.09 3.81
C ALA A 299 14.72 13.44 2.50
N SER A 300 14.01 12.39 2.07
CA SER A 300 14.17 11.76 0.76
C SER A 300 13.22 12.36 -0.25
N VAL A 301 13.73 12.86 -1.38
CA VAL A 301 12.92 13.45 -2.45
C VAL A 301 13.29 12.83 -3.80
N PHE A 302 12.27 12.40 -4.55
CA PHE A 302 12.44 11.66 -5.81
C PHE A 302 11.66 12.27 -6.97
N ASN A 303 12.31 12.38 -8.13
CA ASN A 303 11.70 12.83 -9.38
C ASN A 303 11.69 11.72 -10.44
N PHE A 304 10.60 10.98 -10.57
CA PHE A 304 10.47 9.95 -11.63
C PHE A 304 9.88 10.47 -12.95
N ARG A 305 8.83 11.32 -12.84
CA ARG A 305 7.96 11.64 -13.98
C ARG A 305 8.25 13.00 -14.61
N CYS A 306 8.75 13.97 -13.85
CA CYS A 306 8.98 15.30 -14.40
C CYS A 306 10.21 15.26 -15.32
N ALA A 307 10.00 15.51 -16.60
CA ALA A 307 11.08 15.56 -17.59
C ALA A 307 12.04 16.73 -17.34
N LYS A 308 11.57 17.78 -16.67
CA LYS A 308 12.40 18.93 -16.28
C LYS A 308 13.19 18.61 -15.01
N LYS A 309 14.27 19.37 -14.80
CA LYS A 309 14.95 19.43 -13.50
C LYS A 309 14.02 20.12 -12.50
N VAL A 310 13.91 19.57 -11.29
CA VAL A 310 13.08 20.11 -10.22
C VAL A 310 13.97 20.54 -9.06
N GLN A 311 13.70 21.71 -8.49
CA GLN A 311 14.34 22.18 -7.26
C GLN A 311 13.25 22.41 -6.21
N PRO A 312 13.00 21.44 -5.32
CA PRO A 312 12.04 21.63 -4.23
C PRO A 312 12.56 22.66 -3.21
N THR A 313 11.63 23.25 -2.44
CA THR A 313 11.92 24.16 -1.34
C THR A 313 11.55 23.49 -0.02
N ALA A 314 12.45 23.48 0.95
CA ALA A 314 12.15 23.12 2.33
C ALA A 314 11.70 24.37 3.10
N ILE A 315 10.63 24.23 3.88
CA ILE A 315 10.06 25.28 4.72
C ILE A 315 10.10 24.77 6.15
N LEU A 316 10.82 25.49 7.03
CA LEU A 316 10.89 25.18 8.45
C LEU A 316 9.96 26.12 9.21
N GLU A 317 8.95 25.58 9.88
CA GLU A 317 8.09 26.28 10.82
C GLU A 317 8.52 25.95 12.24
N TYR A 318 8.62 26.96 13.11
CA TYR A 318 9.11 26.79 14.47
C TYR A 318 8.66 27.91 15.40
N THR A 319 8.81 27.69 16.69
CA THR A 319 8.63 28.69 17.74
C THR A 319 9.99 29.10 18.32
N GLN A 320 10.25 30.40 18.38
CA GLN A 320 11.42 30.98 19.03
C GLN A 320 11.01 32.20 19.85
N ALA A 321 11.42 32.26 21.11
CA ALA A 321 11.03 33.33 22.04
C ALA A 321 9.50 33.59 22.07
N ASN A 322 8.71 32.49 22.11
CA ASN A 322 7.24 32.49 22.08
C ASN A 322 6.61 33.15 20.84
N LYS A 323 7.37 33.28 19.75
CA LYS A 323 6.89 33.76 18.46
C LYS A 323 7.01 32.68 17.41
N ARG A 324 5.95 32.52 16.63
CA ARG A 324 5.94 31.65 15.45
C ARG A 324 6.74 32.28 14.32
N MET A 325 7.60 31.47 13.73
CA MET A 325 8.48 31.87 12.64
C MET A 325 8.44 30.82 11.52
N SER A 326 8.79 31.26 10.31
CA SER A 326 8.94 30.39 9.16
C SER A 326 10.12 30.87 8.31
N ILE A 327 10.87 29.93 7.77
CA ILE A 327 12.02 30.20 6.90
C ILE A 327 12.07 29.17 5.77
N GLU A 328 12.31 29.64 4.55
CA GLU A 328 12.38 28.79 3.36
C GLU A 328 13.83 28.65 2.88
N ARG A 329 14.23 27.45 2.46
CA ARG A 329 15.53 27.19 1.82
C ARG A 329 15.39 26.24 0.63
N PRO A 330 16.12 26.47 -0.47
CA PRO A 330 16.11 25.56 -1.60
C PRO A 330 16.82 24.24 -1.26
N LEU A 331 16.27 23.13 -1.73
CA LEU A 331 16.96 21.83 -1.75
C LEU A 331 17.85 21.70 -3.00
N GLN A 332 18.60 20.62 -3.07
CA GLN A 332 19.37 20.27 -4.27
C GLN A 332 18.43 20.01 -5.46
N THR A 333 18.87 20.44 -6.65
CA THR A 333 18.15 20.17 -7.91
C THR A 333 18.24 18.69 -8.28
N ILE A 334 17.09 18.08 -8.61
CA ILE A 334 16.94 16.67 -9.02
C ILE A 334 16.43 16.55 -10.46
N ARG A 335 17.08 15.73 -11.27
CA ARG A 335 16.65 15.38 -12.65
C ARG A 335 15.69 14.19 -12.63
N ARG A 336 15.13 13.88 -13.81
CA ARG A 336 14.30 12.70 -13.99
C ARG A 336 15.11 11.43 -13.69
N GLY A 337 14.59 10.58 -12.83
CA GLY A 337 15.24 9.37 -12.34
C GLY A 337 16.23 9.61 -11.21
N GLU A 338 16.31 10.82 -10.65
CA GLU A 338 17.22 11.12 -9.53
C GLU A 338 16.46 11.27 -8.20
N MET A 339 17.14 10.87 -7.13
CA MET A 339 16.73 10.98 -5.73
C MET A 339 17.80 11.74 -4.94
N ILE A 340 17.39 12.49 -3.92
CA ILE A 340 18.29 13.07 -2.92
C ILE A 340 17.88 12.64 -1.51
N LEU A 341 18.87 12.53 -0.63
CA LEU A 341 18.71 12.44 0.83
C LEU A 341 19.27 13.74 1.43
N ALA A 342 18.39 14.66 1.82
CA ALA A 342 18.77 15.98 2.33
C ALA A 342 18.78 15.99 3.86
N ASP A 343 19.92 16.30 4.48
CA ASP A 343 20.04 16.53 5.93
C ASP A 343 19.43 17.90 6.27
N ILE A 344 18.28 17.88 6.92
CA ILE A 344 17.51 19.09 7.25
C ILE A 344 18.16 19.85 8.41
N ASN A 345 18.83 19.13 9.32
CA ASN A 345 19.52 19.74 10.44
C ASN A 345 20.73 20.55 9.97
N GLU A 346 21.47 20.04 8.98
CA GLU A 346 22.56 20.79 8.35
C GLU A 346 22.00 22.01 7.60
N LEU A 347 20.94 21.81 6.80
CA LEU A 347 20.34 22.85 5.97
C LEU A 347 19.82 24.05 6.79
N PHE A 348 19.36 23.84 8.02
CA PHE A 348 18.83 24.89 8.92
C PHE A 348 19.64 25.06 10.21
N SER A 349 20.92 24.69 10.20
CA SER A 349 21.77 24.65 11.39
C SER A 349 21.77 25.94 12.23
N ASP A 350 21.82 27.11 11.58
CA ASP A 350 21.76 28.43 12.22
C ASP A 350 20.46 28.71 12.99
N VAL A 351 19.33 28.13 12.55
CA VAL A 351 18.04 28.29 13.23
C VAL A 351 17.96 27.34 14.42
N LEU A 352 18.36 26.08 14.21
CA LEU A 352 18.29 25.03 15.23
C LEU A 352 19.22 25.31 16.41
N THR A 353 20.40 25.89 16.17
CA THR A 353 21.32 26.28 17.25
C THR A 353 20.81 27.45 18.11
N ASN A 354 19.85 28.22 17.61
CA ASN A 354 19.31 29.41 18.28
C ASN A 354 18.05 29.14 19.13
N GLY A 355 17.83 27.88 19.54
CA GLY A 355 16.78 27.52 20.49
C GLY A 355 15.37 27.41 19.90
N ALA A 356 15.26 27.03 18.63
CA ALA A 356 13.97 26.71 18.01
C ALA A 356 13.30 25.51 18.70
N SER A 357 11.97 25.54 18.76
CA SER A 357 11.11 24.48 19.33
C SER A 357 9.87 24.27 18.47
N ALA A 358 9.12 23.19 18.72
CA ALA A 358 7.91 22.81 17.97
C ALA A 358 8.17 22.76 16.45
N ILE A 359 9.31 22.20 16.07
CA ILE A 359 9.83 22.29 14.71
C ILE A 359 9.03 21.38 13.76
N ARG A 360 8.53 21.98 12.68
CA ARG A 360 7.85 21.29 11.58
C ARG A 360 8.55 21.59 10.26
N LEU A 361 8.58 20.58 9.41
CA LEU A 361 9.16 20.67 8.07
C LEU A 361 8.07 20.42 7.04
N LEU A 362 8.00 21.32 6.07
CA LEU A 362 7.20 21.19 4.87
C LEU A 362 8.14 21.18 3.65
N ILE A 363 7.76 20.45 2.61
CA ILE A 363 8.47 20.46 1.32
C ILE A 363 7.51 20.92 0.25
N LYS A 364 7.86 21.98 -0.47
CA LYS A 364 7.06 22.56 -1.55
C LYS A 364 7.74 22.32 -2.89
N SER A 365 6.97 21.98 -3.91
CA SER A 365 7.47 21.87 -5.28
C SER A 365 6.50 22.52 -6.27
N LYS A 366 7.06 23.31 -7.20
CA LYS A 366 6.30 23.88 -8.33
C LYS A 366 5.99 22.85 -9.41
N GLU A 367 6.76 21.77 -9.45
CA GLU A 367 6.62 20.70 -10.44
C GLU A 367 6.16 19.40 -9.74
N SER A 368 5.54 18.50 -10.48
CA SER A 368 5.11 17.20 -9.95
C SER A 368 6.29 16.34 -9.51
N ILE A 369 6.30 15.96 -8.23
CA ILE A 369 7.27 15.03 -7.63
C ILE A 369 6.54 13.94 -6.83
N HIS A 370 7.27 12.89 -6.44
CA HIS A 370 6.75 11.91 -5.50
C HIS A 370 6.70 12.47 -4.08
N ARG A 371 5.85 11.86 -3.24
CA ARG A 371 5.82 12.20 -1.81
C ARG A 371 7.20 11.97 -1.19
N PRO A 372 7.73 12.94 -0.43
CA PRO A 372 8.94 12.74 0.33
C PRO A 372 8.78 11.68 1.43
N ASN A 373 9.87 11.00 1.76
CA ASN A 373 10.00 10.23 3.00
C ASN A 373 10.84 11.02 4.01
N TYR A 374 10.54 10.87 5.28
CA TYR A 374 11.30 11.44 6.38
C TYR A 374 11.94 10.32 7.18
N TYR A 375 13.18 10.54 7.61
CA TYR A 375 13.96 9.59 8.39
C TYR A 375 14.57 10.29 9.59
N HIS A 376 14.45 9.66 10.75
CA HIS A 376 15.10 10.10 11.98
C HIS A 376 16.29 9.21 12.29
N GLN A 377 17.39 9.83 12.68
CA GLN A 377 18.64 9.15 12.96
C GLN A 377 19.36 9.76 14.14
N GLU A 378 19.93 8.92 14.99
CA GLU A 378 20.85 9.37 16.03
C GLU A 378 22.16 9.83 15.41
N LYS A 379 22.64 11.01 15.84
CA LYS A 379 23.91 11.55 15.38
C LYS A 379 25.07 10.56 15.62
N GLY A 380 25.81 10.24 14.56
CA GLY A 380 26.94 9.31 14.62
C GLY A 380 26.57 7.82 14.49
N LYS A 381 25.27 7.48 14.41
CA LYS A 381 24.80 6.12 14.07
C LYS A 381 24.45 6.01 12.60
N ALA A 382 24.48 4.80 12.05
CA ALA A 382 24.03 4.53 10.68
C ALA A 382 22.51 4.30 10.58
N GLY A 383 21.89 3.73 11.62
CA GLY A 383 20.50 3.28 11.60
C GLY A 383 19.44 4.38 11.71
N TRP A 384 18.30 4.13 11.07
CA TRP A 384 17.08 4.94 11.24
C TRP A 384 16.31 4.47 12.48
N VAL A 385 15.86 5.39 13.32
CA VAL A 385 15.07 5.09 14.54
C VAL A 385 13.58 5.30 14.32
N ASP A 386 13.20 6.12 13.33
CA ASP A 386 11.84 6.31 12.86
C ASP A 386 11.84 6.68 11.39
N THR A 387 10.74 6.37 10.69
CA THR A 387 10.52 6.81 9.31
C THR A 387 9.04 6.85 9.00
N TYR A 388 8.65 7.80 8.15
CA TYR A 388 7.28 7.95 7.69
C TYR A 388 7.28 8.76 6.40
N HIS A 389 6.25 8.58 5.58
CA HIS A 389 6.08 9.40 4.38
C HIS A 389 5.21 10.63 4.63
N ALA A 390 5.49 11.68 3.87
CA ALA A 390 4.71 12.91 3.85
C ALA A 390 3.29 12.68 3.28
N THR A 391 2.36 13.55 3.63
CA THR A 391 1.12 13.72 2.85
C THR A 391 1.16 15.02 2.06
N GLY A 392 0.61 15.01 0.85
CA GLY A 392 0.50 16.20 0.01
C GLY A 392 -0.80 16.95 0.27
N LYS A 393 -0.73 18.29 0.26
CA LYS A 393 -1.91 19.17 0.18
C LYS A 393 -1.68 20.23 -0.90
N THR A 394 -2.70 20.51 -1.71
CA THR A 394 -2.69 21.65 -2.62
C THR A 394 -2.76 22.95 -1.81
N TYR A 395 -1.98 23.95 -2.17
CA TYR A 395 -1.86 25.20 -1.42
C TYR A 395 -2.61 26.33 -2.14
N ALA A 396 -3.59 27.00 -1.51
CA ALA A 396 -4.30 28.14 -2.11
C ALA A 396 -3.58 29.38 -1.65
N GLY A 397 -2.36 29.54 -2.14
CA GLY A 397 -1.71 30.83 -2.10
C GLY A 397 -2.59 31.79 -2.88
N GLU A 398 -3.07 32.83 -2.20
CA GLU A 398 -3.40 34.19 -2.72
C GLU A 398 -4.78 34.71 -2.31
N LYS A 399 -5.84 33.90 -2.17
CA LYS A 399 -7.19 34.45 -1.88
C LYS A 399 -7.55 34.59 -0.39
N SER A 400 -6.80 33.98 0.52
CA SER A 400 -7.18 33.91 1.95
C SER A 400 -6.54 34.99 2.83
N GLY A 401 -5.65 35.83 2.30
CA GLY A 401 -4.90 36.83 3.08
C GLY A 401 -4.03 36.24 4.19
N ASN A 402 -3.88 34.91 4.23
CA ASN A 402 -3.13 34.19 5.25
C ASN A 402 -2.23 33.14 4.56
N PRO A 403 -0.90 33.36 4.53
CA PRO A 403 0.08 32.44 3.92
C PRO A 403 0.33 31.20 4.78
N PHE A 404 -0.65 30.75 5.55
CA PHE A 404 -0.62 29.52 6.34
C PHE A 404 -1.86 28.65 6.14
N LYS A 405 -2.74 28.98 5.16
CA LYS A 405 -3.94 28.19 4.86
C LYS A 405 -3.78 27.37 3.57
N PRO A 406 -3.82 26.03 3.65
CA PRO A 406 -3.92 25.16 2.47
C PRO A 406 -5.13 25.50 1.59
N ALA A 407 -5.04 25.17 0.30
CA ALA A 407 -6.18 25.31 -0.62
C ALA A 407 -7.22 24.28 -0.22
N ASN A 408 -8.41 24.75 0.13
CA ASN A 408 -9.71 24.15 -0.20
C ASN A 408 -9.74 22.63 -0.44
N THR A 409 -9.10 21.84 0.42
CA THR A 409 -9.63 20.53 0.76
C THR A 409 -10.61 20.85 1.86
N ILE A 410 -11.83 21.18 1.43
CA ILE A 410 -12.98 21.37 2.31
C ILE A 410 -13.16 20.04 3.04
N GLY A 411 -12.42 19.81 4.13
CA GLY A 411 -12.82 18.89 5.16
C GLY A 411 -14.14 19.44 5.66
N LYS A 412 -15.26 18.92 5.15
CA LYS A 412 -16.57 19.39 5.57
C LYS A 412 -16.64 19.32 7.08
N VAL A 413 -17.10 20.40 7.71
CA VAL A 413 -17.41 20.41 9.14
C VAL A 413 -18.87 20.03 9.33
N TYR A 414 -19.17 19.42 10.47
CA TYR A 414 -20.54 19.18 10.88
C TYR A 414 -21.27 20.48 11.11
N THR A 415 -22.45 20.60 10.49
CA THR A 415 -23.40 21.65 10.82
C THR A 415 -24.02 21.37 12.20
N ALA A 416 -24.52 22.40 12.87
CA ALA A 416 -25.22 22.23 14.15
C ALA A 416 -26.40 21.26 14.07
N ALA A 417 -27.10 21.23 12.93
CA ALA A 417 -28.19 20.29 12.69
C ALA A 417 -27.71 18.83 12.60
N GLU A 418 -26.56 18.59 11.96
CA GLU A 418 -25.95 17.26 11.88
C GLU A 418 -25.43 16.79 13.25
N LEU A 419 -24.76 17.67 14.01
CA LEU A 419 -24.32 17.37 15.37
C LEU A 419 -25.50 17.01 16.29
N LYS A 420 -26.62 17.72 16.18
CA LYS A 420 -27.85 17.41 16.92
C LYS A 420 -28.40 16.03 16.53
N ARG A 421 -28.36 15.65 15.25
CA ARG A 421 -28.79 14.32 14.78
C ARG A 421 -27.89 13.21 15.33
N LEU A 422 -26.58 13.40 15.29
CA LEU A 422 -25.61 12.45 15.85
C LEU A 422 -25.83 12.26 17.35
N SER A 423 -25.99 13.36 18.09
CA SER A 423 -26.28 13.31 19.53
C SER A 423 -27.60 12.59 19.84
N ALA A 424 -28.67 12.86 19.09
CA ALA A 424 -29.96 12.15 19.23
C ALA A 424 -29.83 10.65 18.93
N ALA A 425 -28.92 10.28 18.03
CA ALA A 425 -28.58 8.90 17.71
C ALA A 425 -27.54 8.26 18.66
N ARG A 426 -27.11 8.99 19.69
CA ARG A 426 -26.04 8.60 20.63
C ARG A 426 -24.73 8.22 19.92
N LEU A 427 -24.36 8.99 18.90
CA LEU A 427 -23.13 8.84 18.15
C LEU A 427 -22.15 9.97 18.45
N HIS A 428 -20.86 9.63 18.55
CA HIS A 428 -19.79 10.62 18.45
C HIS A 428 -19.64 11.11 17.00
N PRO A 429 -19.25 12.38 16.75
CA PRO A 429 -19.00 12.87 15.39
C PRO A 429 -17.94 12.07 14.63
N TRP A 430 -16.88 11.70 15.34
CA TRP A 430 -15.89 10.71 14.96
C TRP A 430 -15.23 10.23 16.25
N GLN A 431 -14.54 9.10 16.16
CA GLN A 431 -13.65 8.63 17.22
C GLN A 431 -12.32 8.20 16.66
N LEU A 432 -11.27 8.37 17.46
CA LEU A 432 -9.97 7.78 17.25
C LEU A 432 -9.71 6.83 18.41
N SER A 433 -9.29 5.60 18.10
CA SER A 433 -9.09 4.56 19.09
C SER A 433 -7.63 4.11 19.09
N TYR A 434 -7.04 4.01 20.27
CA TYR A 434 -5.62 3.78 20.46
C TYR A 434 -5.38 2.81 21.62
N PRO A 435 -4.45 1.84 21.50
CA PRO A 435 -4.26 0.84 22.54
C PRO A 435 -3.48 1.41 23.73
N ILE A 436 -3.80 0.92 24.92
CA ILE A 436 -2.96 1.05 26.12
C ILE A 436 -2.37 -0.34 26.38
N PHE A 437 -1.04 -0.45 26.25
CA PHE A 437 -0.35 -1.73 26.37
C PHE A 437 -0.23 -2.20 27.83
N PRO A 438 -0.26 -3.52 28.08
CA PRO A 438 0.04 -4.07 29.39
C PRO A 438 1.41 -3.62 29.89
N ALA A 439 1.50 -3.32 31.19
CA ALA A 439 2.75 -2.88 31.81
C ALA A 439 3.94 -3.84 31.57
N ALA A 440 3.66 -5.15 31.45
CA ALA A 440 4.65 -6.19 31.17
C ALA A 440 5.31 -6.07 29.79
N MET A 441 4.67 -5.40 28.82
CA MET A 441 5.27 -5.14 27.51
C MET A 441 6.25 -3.96 27.54
N GLU A 442 6.21 -3.12 28.58
CA GLU A 442 7.03 -1.92 28.73
C GLU A 442 6.92 -0.95 27.52
N ILE A 443 5.80 -0.96 26.79
CA ILE A 443 5.52 -0.04 25.68
C ILE A 443 4.62 1.10 26.16
N GLU A 444 5.01 2.33 25.87
CA GLU A 444 4.23 3.55 26.11
C GLU A 444 3.50 3.98 24.82
N SER A 445 2.27 4.44 25.00
CA SER A 445 1.34 4.96 24.00
C SER A 445 1.38 6.48 24.01
N ILE A 446 1.70 7.07 22.87
CA ILE A 446 1.92 8.51 22.69
C ILE A 446 1.09 9.00 21.51
N LEU A 447 0.43 10.14 21.65
CA LEU A 447 -0.34 10.79 20.58
C LEU A 447 0.42 12.02 20.08
N GLY A 448 0.66 12.09 18.78
CA GLY A 448 1.26 13.25 18.12
C GLY A 448 0.26 13.99 17.26
N HIS A 449 0.43 15.31 17.14
CA HIS A 449 -0.38 16.09 16.21
C HIS A 449 0.01 15.80 14.77
N GLN A 450 -1.00 15.58 13.92
CA GLN A 450 -0.82 15.54 12.48
C GLN A 450 -1.29 16.89 11.92
N ALA A 451 -0.41 17.65 11.26
CA ALA A 451 -0.73 18.96 10.65
C ALA A 451 -1.72 18.88 9.45
N GLU A 452 -2.53 17.82 9.41
CA GLU A 452 -3.41 17.44 8.31
C GLU A 452 -4.80 18.00 8.38
N CYS A 453 -5.24 18.47 9.54
CA CYS A 453 -6.52 19.13 9.65
C CYS A 453 -6.29 20.63 9.63
N ASP A 454 -6.89 21.32 8.64
CA ASP A 454 -6.90 22.79 8.55
C ASP A 454 -7.79 23.42 9.65
N TYR A 455 -8.41 22.59 10.49
CA TYR A 455 -9.26 22.98 11.61
C TYR A 455 -8.47 22.84 12.91
N PRO A 456 -8.28 23.94 13.68
CA PRO A 456 -7.57 23.90 14.95
C PRO A 456 -8.47 23.30 16.03
N ILE A 457 -8.54 21.97 16.09
CA ILE A 457 -9.13 21.27 17.25
C ILE A 457 -8.00 20.94 18.20
N ASN A 458 -8.03 21.58 19.36
CA ASN A 458 -7.08 21.35 20.44
C ASN A 458 -7.76 20.74 21.66
N ASP A 459 -9.09 20.83 21.77
CA ASP A 459 -9.84 20.39 22.95
C ASP A 459 -10.53 19.04 22.65
N PHE A 460 -10.16 18.01 23.41
CA PHE A 460 -10.60 16.63 23.22
C PHE A 460 -11.20 16.03 24.48
N LYS A 461 -12.16 15.11 24.32
CA LYS A 461 -12.59 14.19 25.37
C LYS A 461 -11.84 12.87 25.21
N LEU A 462 -11.11 12.49 26.26
CA LEU A 462 -10.41 11.21 26.42
C LEU A 462 -11.29 10.26 27.23
N THR A 463 -11.52 9.06 26.73
CA THR A 463 -12.29 8.00 27.41
C THR A 463 -11.46 6.73 27.47
N PHE A 464 -11.24 6.21 28.68
CA PHE A 464 -10.40 5.06 28.94
C PHE A 464 -11.25 3.82 29.23
N PHE A 465 -11.05 2.76 28.47
CA PHE A 465 -11.72 1.47 28.60
C PHE A 465 -10.76 0.39 29.08
N ASN A 466 -11.19 -0.48 29.99
CA ASN A 466 -10.47 -1.70 30.40
C ASN A 466 -10.62 -2.84 29.37
N GLN A 467 -10.05 -4.01 29.68
CA GLN A 467 -10.14 -5.21 28.82
C GLN A 467 -11.55 -5.79 28.69
N GLU A 468 -12.45 -5.44 29.61
CA GLU A 468 -13.86 -5.81 29.58
C GLU A 468 -14.71 -4.82 28.76
N GLY A 469 -14.13 -3.72 28.28
CA GLY A 469 -14.83 -2.68 27.52
C GLY A 469 -15.60 -1.69 28.41
N GLN A 470 -15.28 -1.64 29.70
CA GLN A 470 -15.90 -0.73 30.68
C GLN A 470 -15.09 0.56 30.80
N ILE A 471 -15.80 1.68 30.92
CA ILE A 471 -15.17 2.99 31.13
C ILE A 471 -14.60 3.04 32.55
N ILE A 472 -13.29 3.31 32.65
CA ILE A 472 -12.58 3.49 33.93
C ILE A 472 -12.38 4.97 34.24
N HIS A 473 -12.19 5.81 33.22
CA HIS A 473 -11.94 7.23 33.39
C HIS A 473 -12.35 8.03 32.15
N GLU A 474 -12.78 9.27 32.36
CA GLU A 474 -13.02 10.26 31.32
C GLU A 474 -12.41 11.61 31.73
N ALA A 475 -11.78 12.30 30.79
CA ALA A 475 -11.22 13.63 31.00
C ALA A 475 -11.38 14.49 29.74
N GLU A 476 -11.53 15.80 29.94
CA GLU A 476 -11.39 16.80 28.88
C GLU A 476 -9.98 17.35 28.94
N GLU A 477 -9.26 17.28 27.83
CA GLU A 477 -7.85 17.66 27.74
C GLU A 477 -7.62 18.55 26.52
N ARG A 478 -6.77 19.55 26.72
CA ARG A 478 -6.33 20.45 25.65
C ARG A 478 -4.92 20.11 25.24
N PHE A 479 -4.73 19.77 23.98
CA PHE A 479 -3.41 19.53 23.40
C PHE A 479 -2.89 20.83 22.78
N ASP A 480 -1.87 21.43 23.40
CA ASP A 480 -1.18 22.59 22.87
C ASP A 480 -0.07 22.18 21.89
N TYR A 481 -0.45 22.10 20.63
CA TYR A 481 0.46 21.71 19.55
C TYR A 481 1.43 22.80 19.12
N GLU A 482 1.33 23.99 19.72
CA GLU A 482 2.27 25.10 19.49
C GLU A 482 3.50 24.99 20.40
N GLU A 483 3.34 24.32 21.54
CA GLU A 483 4.41 24.07 22.51
C GLU A 483 4.95 22.63 22.46
N LYS A 484 4.09 21.63 22.20
CA LYS A 484 4.48 20.22 22.22
C LYS A 484 3.88 19.45 21.04
N VAL A 485 4.74 18.77 20.28
CA VAL A 485 4.29 17.91 19.15
C VAL A 485 3.61 16.62 19.65
N PHE A 486 4.03 16.10 20.81
CA PHE A 486 3.59 14.81 21.36
C PHE A 486 3.02 14.92 22.77
N PHE A 487 1.97 14.16 23.03
CA PHE A 487 1.29 13.96 24.31
C PHE A 487 1.49 12.50 24.77
N ASN A 488 2.19 12.30 25.88
CA ASN A 488 2.43 10.97 26.45
C ASN A 488 1.25 10.53 27.33
N VAL A 489 0.44 9.61 26.82
CA VAL A 489 -0.77 9.14 27.50
C VAL A 489 -0.42 8.42 28.80
N ASN A 490 0.62 7.58 28.78
CA ASN A 490 1.01 6.80 29.96
C ASN A 490 1.56 7.68 31.09
N GLU A 491 2.30 8.74 30.76
CA GLU A 491 2.79 9.71 31.73
C GLU A 491 1.64 10.48 32.38
N TRP A 492 0.74 11.03 31.55
CA TRP A 492 -0.45 11.72 32.02
C TRP A 492 -1.33 10.83 32.91
N MET A 493 -1.52 9.55 32.54
CA MET A 493 -2.26 8.59 33.37
C MET A 493 -1.63 8.37 34.74
N ARG A 494 -0.29 8.32 34.83
CA ARG A 494 0.42 8.18 36.12
C ARG A 494 0.23 9.42 36.99
N GLU A 495 0.35 10.62 36.42
CA GLU A 495 0.14 11.89 37.12
C GLU A 495 -1.29 12.04 37.65
N LYS A 496 -2.28 11.55 36.89
CA LYS A 496 -3.70 11.57 37.27
C LYS A 496 -4.13 10.37 38.11
N HIS A 497 -3.22 9.48 38.46
CA HIS A 497 -3.49 8.25 39.23
C HIS A 497 -4.60 7.36 38.62
N ILE A 498 -4.65 7.23 37.30
CA ILE A 498 -5.65 6.39 36.61
C ILE A 498 -5.26 4.91 36.69
N PRO A 499 -6.09 4.02 37.27
CA PRO A 499 -5.74 2.63 37.54
C PRO A 499 -5.95 1.71 36.32
N LEU A 500 -5.57 2.16 35.12
CA LEU A 500 -5.68 1.36 33.90
C LEU A 500 -4.33 0.73 33.56
N HIS A 501 -4.27 -0.59 33.64
CA HIS A 501 -3.05 -1.37 33.35
C HIS A 501 -2.91 -1.76 31.88
N GLU A 502 -4.04 -1.89 31.18
CA GLU A 502 -4.16 -2.18 29.76
C GLU A 502 -5.60 -1.92 29.29
N GLY A 503 -5.78 -1.67 28.00
CA GLY A 503 -7.09 -1.45 27.42
C GLY A 503 -7.06 -0.53 26.21
N MET A 504 -8.03 0.37 26.12
CA MET A 504 -8.21 1.25 24.98
C MET A 504 -8.43 2.70 25.43
N LEU A 505 -7.74 3.63 24.76
CA LEU A 505 -8.07 5.04 24.77
C LEU A 505 -8.97 5.35 23.55
N MET A 506 -10.06 6.05 23.79
CA MET A 506 -10.87 6.69 22.75
C MET A 506 -10.74 8.22 22.87
N VAL A 507 -10.43 8.85 21.75
CA VAL A 507 -10.33 10.31 21.60
C VAL A 507 -11.47 10.81 20.73
N THR A 508 -12.20 11.81 21.22
CA THR A 508 -13.32 12.47 20.52
C THR A 508 -13.25 13.98 20.73
N PRO A 509 -13.94 14.82 19.93
CA PRO A 509 -14.03 16.25 20.22
C PRO A 509 -14.62 16.51 21.62
N ALA A 510 -14.05 17.47 22.35
CA ALA A 510 -14.64 17.89 23.63
C ALA A 510 -16.05 18.52 23.43
N PRO A 511 -16.93 18.44 24.43
CA PRO A 511 -18.18 19.19 24.44
C PRO A 511 -17.93 20.69 24.20
N GLY A 512 -18.73 21.32 23.32
CA GLY A 512 -18.63 22.76 23.03
C GLY A 512 -17.70 23.16 21.88
N VAL A 513 -16.90 22.23 21.33
CA VAL A 513 -16.11 22.50 20.11
C VAL A 513 -17.06 22.81 18.93
N GLN A 514 -16.90 24.00 18.33
CA GLN A 514 -17.81 24.48 17.28
C GLN A 514 -17.45 24.00 15.87
N LEU A 515 -16.15 23.78 15.60
CA LEU A 515 -15.65 23.42 14.27
C LEU A 515 -15.14 21.98 14.27
N ILE A 516 -16.05 21.03 14.04
CA ILE A 516 -15.73 19.60 14.02
C ILE A 516 -15.69 19.09 12.57
N PRO A 517 -14.52 18.70 12.03
CA PRO A 517 -14.42 18.15 10.69
C PRO A 517 -15.00 16.72 10.65
N TYR A 518 -15.43 16.29 9.48
CA TYR A 518 -15.90 14.92 9.25
C TYR A 518 -14.79 13.87 9.38
N GLN A 519 -13.53 14.28 9.23
CA GLN A 519 -12.36 13.44 9.32
C GLN A 519 -11.30 14.15 10.13
N PHE A 520 -10.63 13.40 10.98
CA PHE A 520 -9.51 13.86 11.80
C PHE A 520 -8.44 12.78 11.80
N ALA A 521 -7.17 13.14 11.94
CA ALA A 521 -6.09 12.16 12.03
C ALA A 521 -5.02 12.66 13.01
N MET A 522 -4.38 11.72 13.69
CA MET A 522 -3.25 11.98 14.58
C MET A 522 -2.09 11.05 14.22
N MET A 523 -0.89 11.42 14.67
CA MET A 523 0.22 10.48 14.71
C MET A 523 0.05 9.57 15.93
N ALA A 524 0.05 8.27 15.70
CA ALA A 524 0.29 7.27 16.74
C ALA A 524 1.79 7.15 16.93
N ALA A 525 2.27 7.24 18.17
CA ALA A 525 3.67 7.05 18.49
C ALA A 525 3.82 6.00 19.60
N LEU A 526 4.75 5.07 19.43
CA LEU A 526 5.12 4.11 20.47
C LEU A 526 6.56 4.33 20.93
N LYS A 527 6.81 4.02 22.20
CA LYS A 527 8.14 4.01 22.81
C LYS A 527 8.29 2.83 23.76
N HIS A 528 9.39 2.09 23.69
CA HIS A 528 9.69 1.09 24.73
C HIS A 528 10.42 1.76 25.89
N LYS A 529 10.14 1.44 27.17
CA LYS A 529 10.78 2.11 28.32
C LYS A 529 12.31 2.01 28.33
N ARG A 530 12.85 0.94 27.76
CA ARG A 530 14.30 0.68 27.62
C ARG A 530 14.91 1.18 26.30
N ASN A 531 14.13 1.81 25.44
CA ASN A 531 14.60 2.38 24.18
C ASN A 531 14.09 3.83 24.07
N PRO A 532 14.98 4.83 23.98
CA PRO A 532 14.57 6.22 24.10
C PRO A 532 13.79 6.73 22.87
N TYR A 533 13.76 6.00 21.76
CA TYR A 533 13.25 6.49 20.48
C TYR A 533 11.76 6.25 20.27
N LEU A 534 11.12 7.23 19.63
CA LEU A 534 9.73 7.13 19.18
C LEU A 534 9.70 6.45 17.81
N THR A 535 8.71 5.59 17.59
CA THR A 535 8.31 5.14 16.26
C THR A 535 6.91 5.63 15.98
N THR A 536 6.63 6.07 14.75
CA THR A 536 5.37 6.74 14.42
C THR A 536 4.62 6.14 13.23
N THR A 537 3.28 6.20 13.26
CA THR A 537 2.39 5.92 12.12
C THR A 537 1.18 6.84 12.17
N ALA A 538 0.39 6.92 11.10
CA ALA A 538 -0.84 7.71 11.07
C ALA A 538 -2.05 6.90 11.57
N ILE A 539 -2.92 7.54 12.35
CA ILE A 539 -4.21 6.99 12.76
C ILE A 539 -5.35 7.95 12.41
N GLY A 540 -6.31 7.44 11.64
CA GLY A 540 -7.49 8.19 11.23
C GLY A 540 -8.66 8.01 12.20
N ALA A 541 -9.39 9.07 12.44
CA ALA A 541 -10.66 9.07 13.13
C ALA A 541 -11.82 8.80 12.16
N GLY A 542 -12.87 8.11 12.63
CA GLY A 542 -14.05 7.86 11.81
C GLY A 542 -15.26 7.35 12.58
N LEU A 543 -16.37 7.18 11.85
CA LEU A 543 -17.61 6.58 12.36
C LEU A 543 -17.58 5.05 12.19
N GLN A 544 -17.04 4.36 13.19
CA GLN A 544 -16.93 2.91 13.23
C GLN A 544 -18.13 2.27 13.94
N ASN A 545 -18.55 1.11 13.46
CA ASN A 545 -19.56 0.22 14.02
C ASN A 545 -20.87 0.91 14.48
N VAL A 546 -21.49 1.69 13.59
CA VAL A 546 -22.75 2.44 13.84
C VAL A 546 -23.99 1.71 13.28
N PRO A 547 -25.22 2.00 13.78
CA PRO A 547 -26.45 1.36 13.30
C PRO A 547 -26.78 1.63 11.82
N PHE A 548 -27.39 0.63 11.17
CA PHE A 548 -27.74 0.59 9.75
C PHE A 548 -28.60 1.77 9.23
N TYR A 549 -29.49 2.34 10.05
CA TYR A 549 -30.45 3.38 9.63
C TYR A 549 -29.94 4.82 9.72
N LEU A 550 -28.66 5.03 10.05
CA LEU A 550 -28.06 6.35 10.16
C LEU A 550 -27.16 6.61 8.95
N ASP A 551 -27.69 7.33 7.95
CA ASP A 551 -26.87 8.05 6.98
C ASP A 551 -26.73 9.51 7.46
N PRO A 552 -25.67 9.86 8.20
CA PRO A 552 -25.46 11.24 8.63
C PRO A 552 -25.00 12.17 7.48
N LEU A 553 -24.77 11.68 6.25
CA LEU A 553 -23.99 12.41 5.24
C LEU A 553 -24.57 12.50 3.80
N LYS A 554 -25.61 11.76 3.37
CA LYS A 554 -26.16 11.88 1.98
C LYS A 554 -27.67 11.55 1.79
N PRO A 555 -28.51 12.50 1.33
CA PRO A 555 -29.87 12.19 0.81
C PRO A 555 -29.94 12.01 -0.73
N ARG A 556 -28.83 11.76 -1.44
CA ARG A 556 -28.80 11.63 -2.92
C ARG A 556 -27.90 10.51 -3.45
N SER A 557 -28.08 9.27 -2.97
CA SER A 557 -27.53 8.09 -3.66
C SER A 557 -28.60 7.49 -4.58
N ILE A 558 -28.39 7.61 -5.89
CA ILE A 558 -29.10 6.78 -6.86
C ILE A 558 -28.72 5.33 -6.57
N GLN A 559 -29.68 4.54 -6.08
CA GLN A 559 -29.68 3.08 -5.91
C GLN A 559 -28.84 2.47 -4.78
N TYR A 560 -29.50 2.25 -3.64
CA TYR A 560 -29.50 1.01 -2.85
C TYR A 560 -28.84 -0.23 -3.50
N THR A 561 -27.51 -0.37 -3.40
CA THR A 561 -26.79 -1.65 -3.64
C THR A 561 -25.62 -1.90 -2.67
N ASN A 562 -25.34 -0.98 -1.74
CA ASN A 562 -24.22 -1.08 -0.81
C ASN A 562 -24.65 -0.71 0.61
N CYS A 563 -25.49 -1.57 1.19
CA CYS A 563 -25.68 -1.66 2.63
C CYS A 563 -24.45 -2.37 3.22
N PHE A 564 -23.65 -1.72 4.06
CA PHE A 564 -22.61 -2.45 4.79
C PHE A 564 -23.09 -2.74 6.21
N LEU A 565 -23.40 -4.01 6.46
CA LEU A 565 -22.75 -4.65 7.61
C LEU A 565 -21.27 -4.28 7.49
N GLN A 566 -20.77 -3.47 8.42
CA GLN A 566 -19.36 -3.10 8.36
C GLN A 566 -18.55 -4.39 8.49
N THR A 567 -17.69 -4.67 7.52
CA THR A 567 -16.81 -5.83 7.51
C THR A 567 -15.37 -5.39 7.66
N THR A 568 -14.53 -6.35 8.05
CA THR A 568 -13.08 -6.22 8.09
C THR A 568 -12.49 -7.25 7.16
N ASP A 569 -11.58 -6.81 6.30
CA ASP A 569 -10.62 -7.67 5.63
C ASP A 569 -9.33 -6.87 5.48
N VAL A 570 -8.46 -6.98 6.49
CA VAL A 570 -7.21 -6.20 6.58
C VAL A 570 -6.03 -7.13 6.78
N PHE A 571 -4.84 -6.72 6.33
CA PHE A 571 -3.62 -7.50 6.48
C PHE A 571 -2.44 -6.64 6.93
N GLY A 572 -1.46 -7.30 7.52
CA GLY A 572 -0.17 -6.72 7.92
C GLY A 572 0.96 -7.69 7.65
N ARG A 573 2.20 -7.18 7.70
CA ARG A 573 3.38 -8.04 7.69
C ARG A 573 3.59 -8.66 9.08
N GLY A 574 4.02 -9.91 9.09
CA GLY A 574 4.47 -10.61 10.27
C GLY A 574 5.91 -11.07 10.08
N VAL A 575 6.77 -10.82 11.05
CA VAL A 575 8.17 -11.26 11.09
C VAL A 575 8.41 -11.96 12.41
N TYR A 576 8.93 -13.19 12.33
CA TYR A 576 9.39 -13.92 13.50
C TYR A 576 10.71 -14.63 13.19
N ASP A 577 11.76 -14.29 13.91
CA ASP A 577 13.08 -14.91 13.80
C ASP A 577 13.81 -14.91 15.16
N GLN A 578 15.13 -15.09 15.17
CA GLN A 578 15.92 -15.07 16.42
C GLN A 578 16.00 -13.69 17.09
N LYS A 579 15.87 -12.62 16.30
CA LYS A 579 16.04 -11.22 16.69
C LYS A 579 14.71 -10.50 16.80
N HIS A 580 13.70 -10.87 16.03
CA HIS A 580 12.45 -10.13 15.89
C HIS A 580 11.23 -10.99 16.17
N ASP A 581 10.21 -10.37 16.75
CA ASP A 581 8.84 -10.88 16.79
C ASP A 581 7.87 -9.75 16.46
N THR A 582 6.68 -10.08 15.98
CA THR A 582 5.65 -9.11 15.61
C THR A 582 4.45 -9.24 16.54
N LEU A 583 4.11 -8.13 17.20
CA LEU A 583 2.89 -7.98 17.97
C LEU A 583 1.79 -7.44 17.07
N PHE A 584 0.68 -8.15 16.96
CA PHE A 584 -0.53 -7.65 16.30
C PHE A 584 -1.48 -7.06 17.33
N VAL A 585 -2.07 -5.92 16.99
CA VAL A 585 -3.03 -5.20 17.83
C VAL A 585 -4.29 -4.97 17.01
N VAL A 586 -5.39 -5.58 17.42
CA VAL A 586 -6.70 -5.49 16.75
C VAL A 586 -7.68 -4.79 17.68
N ILE A 587 -8.27 -3.69 17.23
CA ILE A 587 -9.17 -2.84 18.01
C ILE A 587 -10.59 -2.99 17.48
N HIS A 588 -11.50 -3.26 18.41
CA HIS A 588 -12.94 -3.26 18.15
C HIS A 588 -13.57 -2.08 18.87
N ALA A 589 -13.67 -0.94 18.18
CA ALA A 589 -14.26 0.27 18.73
C ALA A 589 -15.57 0.65 18.01
N SER A 590 -16.43 1.41 18.66
CA SER A 590 -17.67 1.90 18.06
C SER A 590 -17.97 3.36 18.41
N ALA A 591 -18.31 4.16 17.40
CA ALA A 591 -18.77 5.54 17.60
C ALA A 591 -20.15 5.60 18.27
N GLN A 592 -20.86 4.48 18.37
CA GLN A 592 -22.13 4.38 19.08
C GLN A 592 -21.92 4.22 20.59
N GLN A 593 -22.49 5.14 21.36
CA GLN A 593 -22.49 5.05 22.81
C GLN A 593 -23.37 3.88 23.27
N GLY A 594 -22.84 3.03 24.15
CA GLY A 594 -23.54 1.83 24.64
C GLY A 594 -23.50 0.63 23.69
N TYR A 595 -22.60 0.64 22.70
CA TYR A 595 -22.31 -0.52 21.85
C TYR A 595 -21.78 -1.69 22.70
N HIS A 596 -22.45 -2.84 22.64
CA HIS A 596 -22.18 -3.99 23.51
C HIS A 596 -22.00 -5.31 22.76
N ARG A 597 -21.93 -5.27 21.41
CA ARG A 597 -21.84 -6.49 20.61
C ARG A 597 -20.42 -7.04 20.63
N THR A 598 -20.26 -8.31 21.03
CA THR A 598 -19.03 -9.06 20.80
C THR A 598 -19.06 -9.64 19.39
N ILE A 599 -17.92 -9.63 18.69
CA ILE A 599 -17.81 -10.14 17.32
C ILE A 599 -16.76 -11.23 17.23
N TYR A 600 -16.89 -12.07 16.19
CA TYR A 600 -15.91 -13.09 15.85
C TYR A 600 -15.08 -12.64 14.67
N CYS A 601 -13.78 -12.93 14.72
CA CYS A 601 -12.87 -12.70 13.62
C CYS A 601 -12.05 -13.96 13.30
N GLU A 602 -11.70 -14.09 12.03
CA GLU A 602 -10.74 -15.08 11.55
C GLU A 602 -9.39 -14.40 11.34
N ILE A 603 -8.33 -15.03 11.82
CA ILE A 603 -6.95 -14.62 11.60
C ILE A 603 -6.32 -15.65 10.66
N ASP A 604 -6.05 -15.26 9.40
CA ASP A 604 -5.30 -16.13 8.49
C ASP A 604 -3.80 -15.78 8.57
N VAL A 605 -2.96 -16.81 8.62
CA VAL A 605 -1.50 -16.68 8.51
C VAL A 605 -1.06 -17.39 7.25
N TYR A 606 -0.40 -16.67 6.35
CA TYR A 606 0.18 -17.21 5.13
C TYR A 606 1.70 -17.22 5.20
N THR A 607 2.31 -18.35 4.83
CA THR A 607 3.77 -18.48 4.68
C THR A 607 4.26 -17.86 3.38
N GLU A 608 5.57 -17.66 3.21
CA GLU A 608 6.16 -17.22 1.93
C GLU A 608 5.93 -18.23 0.79
N LYS A 609 5.58 -19.48 1.11
CA LYS A 609 5.21 -20.52 0.15
C LYS A 609 3.72 -20.48 -0.24
N GLY A 610 2.92 -19.67 0.45
CA GLY A 610 1.47 -19.57 0.24
C GLY A 610 0.64 -20.55 1.06
N ASP A 611 1.24 -21.27 2.03
CA ASP A 611 0.48 -22.16 2.92
C ASP A 611 -0.38 -21.33 3.87
N ARG A 612 -1.66 -21.67 3.99
CA ARG A 612 -2.64 -20.93 4.80
C ARG A 612 -2.99 -21.68 6.09
N PHE A 613 -2.94 -20.97 7.20
CA PHE A 613 -3.39 -21.42 8.53
C PHE A 613 -4.42 -20.44 9.08
N VAL A 614 -5.39 -20.91 9.86
CA VAL A 614 -6.53 -20.09 10.32
C VAL A 614 -6.77 -20.26 11.81
N ALA A 615 -6.75 -19.16 12.53
CA ALA A 615 -7.22 -19.06 13.91
C ALA A 615 -8.57 -18.33 13.97
N ARG A 616 -9.41 -18.69 14.94
CA ARG A 616 -10.68 -17.99 15.21
C ARG A 616 -10.64 -17.37 16.60
N ARG A 617 -11.08 -16.11 16.69
CA ARG A 617 -11.08 -15.33 17.93
C ARG A 617 -12.38 -14.55 18.09
N SER A 618 -12.71 -14.22 19.32
CA SER A 618 -13.77 -13.27 19.66
C SER A 618 -13.16 -12.01 20.25
N ILE A 619 -13.70 -10.84 19.90
CA ILE A 619 -13.29 -9.55 20.46
C ILE A 619 -14.50 -8.79 20.98
N ARG A 620 -14.40 -8.33 22.23
CA ARG A 620 -15.46 -7.58 22.92
C ARG A 620 -15.57 -6.16 22.37
N PRO A 621 -16.73 -5.50 22.51
CA PRO A 621 -16.90 -4.10 22.13
C PRO A 621 -16.01 -3.17 22.95
N GLN A 622 -15.46 -2.14 22.32
CA GLN A 622 -14.56 -1.15 22.96
C GLN A 622 -13.34 -1.78 23.64
N THR A 623 -12.77 -2.83 23.02
CA THR A 623 -11.58 -3.53 23.54
C THR A 623 -10.51 -3.69 22.48
N VAL A 624 -9.33 -4.14 22.93
CA VAL A 624 -8.18 -4.45 22.10
C VAL A 624 -7.80 -5.92 22.30
N MET A 625 -7.56 -6.63 21.20
CA MET A 625 -6.95 -7.95 21.18
C MET A 625 -5.50 -7.83 20.73
N MET A 626 -4.57 -8.29 21.57
CA MET A 626 -3.13 -8.27 21.29
C MET A 626 -2.59 -9.71 21.26
N PHE A 627 -1.77 -10.04 20.28
CA PHE A 627 -1.13 -11.35 20.21
C PHE A 627 0.22 -11.30 19.49
N TRP A 628 1.19 -12.07 19.98
CA TRP A 628 2.47 -12.26 19.29
C TRP A 628 2.33 -13.26 18.15
N LEU A 629 3.04 -13.00 17.05
CA LEU A 629 3.10 -13.92 15.93
C LEU A 629 3.70 -15.26 16.35
N SER A 630 4.73 -15.25 17.19
CA SER A 630 5.34 -16.48 17.71
C SER A 630 4.37 -17.37 18.48
N ASP A 631 3.44 -16.79 19.25
CA ASP A 631 2.40 -17.53 19.96
C ASP A 631 1.40 -18.15 18.97
N LEU A 632 0.99 -17.36 17.96
CA LEU A 632 0.05 -17.80 16.93
C LEU A 632 0.64 -18.93 16.05
N ILE A 633 1.93 -18.85 15.71
CA ILE A 633 2.66 -19.90 14.98
C ILE A 633 2.65 -21.22 15.76
N ARG A 634 2.88 -21.16 17.09
CA ARG A 634 2.86 -22.35 17.96
C ARG A 634 1.47 -22.94 18.07
N GLU A 635 0.44 -22.11 18.28
CA GLU A 635 -0.95 -22.56 18.34
C GLU A 635 -1.38 -23.26 17.05
N LEU A 636 -1.06 -22.67 15.90
CA LEU A 636 -1.45 -23.20 14.59
C LEU A 636 -0.54 -24.34 14.10
N SER A 637 0.48 -24.72 14.88
CA SER A 637 1.44 -25.78 14.53
C SER A 637 2.09 -25.56 13.15
N ILE A 638 2.45 -24.32 12.82
CA ILE A 638 3.05 -23.97 11.54
C ILE A 638 4.49 -24.51 11.49
N SER A 639 4.79 -25.31 10.46
CA SER A 639 6.10 -25.97 10.31
C SER A 639 7.25 -24.99 10.05
N GLN A 640 6.99 -23.94 9.27
CA GLN A 640 7.88 -22.80 9.17
C GLN A 640 7.77 -22.00 10.47
N THR A 641 8.74 -22.16 11.35
CA THR A 641 8.78 -21.47 12.65
C THR A 641 9.55 -20.16 12.61
N ARG A 642 10.14 -19.77 11.48
CA ARG A 642 10.86 -18.50 11.30
C ARG A 642 10.67 -17.96 9.89
N GLY A 643 10.69 -16.63 9.75
CA GLY A 643 10.64 -15.92 8.48
C GLY A 643 9.56 -14.84 8.46
N ALA A 644 9.17 -14.45 7.26
CA ALA A 644 8.08 -13.51 7.03
C ALA A 644 6.75 -14.23 6.75
N TYR A 645 5.67 -13.57 7.14
CA TYR A 645 4.29 -14.04 7.03
C TYR A 645 3.39 -12.90 6.59
N ALA A 646 2.32 -13.22 5.86
CA ALA A 646 1.19 -12.31 5.70
C ALA A 646 0.11 -12.70 6.71
N VAL A 647 -0.30 -11.76 7.56
CA VAL A 647 -1.33 -11.99 8.57
C VAL A 647 -2.56 -11.16 8.23
N TRP A 648 -3.69 -11.85 8.07
CA TRP A 648 -4.97 -11.28 7.71
C TRP A 648 -5.93 -11.35 8.88
N VAL A 649 -6.70 -10.30 9.11
CA VAL A 649 -7.78 -10.24 10.11
C VAL A 649 -9.09 -9.96 9.37
N ARG A 650 -10.04 -10.88 9.53
CA ARG A 650 -11.34 -10.85 8.85
C ARG A 650 -12.51 -10.87 9.82
N SER A 651 -13.52 -10.04 9.58
CA SER A 651 -14.82 -10.08 10.24
C SER A 651 -15.92 -9.75 9.24
N ASN A 652 -17.01 -10.50 9.29
CA ASN A 652 -18.16 -10.30 8.39
C ASN A 652 -19.23 -9.37 8.99
N ASP A 653 -19.01 -8.86 10.20
CA ASP A 653 -20.07 -8.21 10.98
C ASP A 653 -19.63 -7.02 11.85
N ALA A 654 -18.32 -6.69 11.87
CA ALA A 654 -17.79 -5.44 12.37
C ALA A 654 -16.58 -4.93 11.57
N PHE A 655 -16.35 -3.62 11.66
CA PHE A 655 -15.08 -2.98 11.30
C PHE A 655 -14.10 -3.08 12.47
N LEU A 656 -12.91 -3.59 12.20
CA LEU A 656 -11.79 -3.72 13.13
C LEU A 656 -10.62 -2.91 12.59
N GLN A 657 -10.01 -2.13 13.48
CA GLN A 657 -8.78 -1.43 13.18
C GLN A 657 -7.59 -2.30 13.61
N GLY A 658 -6.53 -2.33 12.80
CA GLY A 658 -5.37 -3.20 13.06
C GLY A 658 -4.05 -2.45 12.96
N PHE A 659 -3.12 -2.80 13.86
CA PHE A 659 -1.72 -2.42 13.82
C PHE A 659 -0.83 -3.65 13.97
N HIS A 660 0.42 -3.53 13.52
CA HIS A 660 1.49 -4.46 13.81
C HIS A 660 2.70 -3.68 14.31
N VAL A 661 3.37 -4.25 15.32
CA VAL A 661 4.57 -3.70 15.93
C VAL A 661 5.65 -4.75 15.83
N ILE A 662 6.72 -4.46 15.10
CA ILE A 662 7.91 -5.31 15.11
C ILE A 662 8.73 -4.92 16.33
N LYS A 663 9.10 -5.90 17.15
CA LYS A 663 9.98 -5.72 18.30
C LYS A 663 11.26 -6.50 18.09
N ARG A 664 12.39 -5.83 18.27
CA ARG A 664 13.70 -6.46 18.35
C ARG A 664 14.00 -6.88 19.78
N GLN A 665 14.45 -8.11 19.98
CA GLN A 665 14.60 -8.70 21.31
C GLN A 665 15.84 -8.19 22.05
N SER A 666 16.93 -7.88 21.34
CA SER A 666 18.22 -7.53 21.95
C SER A 666 18.24 -6.18 22.65
N ASP A 667 17.53 -5.19 22.11
CA ASP A 667 17.60 -3.79 22.54
C ASP A 667 16.22 -3.14 22.67
N HIS A 668 15.16 -3.92 22.47
CA HIS A 668 13.78 -3.49 22.54
C HIS A 668 13.43 -2.34 21.57
N SER A 669 14.18 -2.17 20.48
CA SER A 669 13.74 -1.31 19.38
C SER A 669 12.41 -1.81 18.84
N ILE A 670 11.48 -0.87 18.64
CA ILE A 670 10.13 -1.16 18.13
C ILE A 670 9.84 -0.30 16.92
N SER A 671 9.07 -0.84 15.97
CA SER A 671 8.51 -0.05 14.89
C SER A 671 7.04 -0.41 14.65
N ILE A 672 6.17 0.59 14.57
CA ILE A 672 4.72 0.43 14.39
C ILE A 672 4.29 0.72 12.96
N GLU A 673 3.36 -0.06 12.43
CA GLU A 673 2.57 0.33 11.27
C GLU A 673 1.11 -0.14 11.35
N HIS A 674 0.24 0.47 10.54
CA HIS A 674 -1.15 0.04 10.41
C HIS A 674 -1.31 -1.15 9.44
N MET A 675 -2.41 -1.88 9.59
CA MET A 675 -2.85 -2.91 8.65
C MET A 675 -3.58 -2.28 7.45
N PHE A 676 -3.41 -2.84 6.26
CA PHE A 676 -4.00 -2.35 5.02
C PHE A 676 -5.24 -3.17 4.62
N GLY A 677 -6.22 -2.55 3.95
CA GLY A 677 -7.46 -3.22 3.53
C GLY A 677 -7.29 -4.06 2.25
N GLY A 678 -7.77 -5.29 2.26
CA GLY A 678 -7.77 -6.22 1.11
C GLY A 678 -9.11 -6.38 0.40
N SER A 679 -10.15 -5.60 0.76
CA SER A 679 -11.44 -5.56 0.05
C SER A 679 -11.50 -4.43 -0.97
N ILE A 680 -12.19 -4.64 -2.11
CA ILE A 680 -12.38 -3.58 -3.12
C ILE A 680 -13.07 -2.42 -2.41
N PRO A 681 -12.50 -1.20 -2.42
CA PRO A 681 -13.20 -0.05 -1.87
C PRO A 681 -14.52 0.06 -2.63
N THR A 682 -15.62 -0.08 -1.91
CA THR A 682 -16.96 0.09 -2.47
C THR A 682 -16.98 1.37 -3.30
N PRO A 683 -17.62 1.40 -4.49
CA PRO A 683 -17.80 2.65 -5.22
C PRO A 683 -18.37 3.73 -4.28
N GLY A 684 -17.54 4.72 -3.92
CA GLY A 684 -17.88 5.79 -2.96
C GLY A 684 -17.07 5.84 -1.66
N ARG A 685 -16.40 4.76 -1.24
CA ARG A 685 -15.29 4.81 -0.27
C ARG A 685 -13.99 4.98 -1.05
N GLN A 686 -13.71 6.19 -1.51
CA GLN A 686 -12.32 6.61 -1.49
C GLN A 686 -11.97 6.70 0.00
N SER A 687 -11.32 5.67 0.54
CA SER A 687 -10.48 5.88 1.72
C SER A 687 -9.63 7.10 1.42
N GLY A 688 -9.59 8.07 2.34
CA GLY A 688 -8.79 9.30 2.24
C GLY A 688 -7.27 9.07 2.25
N ILE A 689 -6.82 7.96 1.64
CA ILE A 689 -5.43 7.55 1.44
C ILE A 689 -5.01 7.80 -0.02
N LEU A 690 -5.91 8.29 -0.87
CA LEU A 690 -5.59 8.67 -2.25
C LEU A 690 -6.23 10.03 -2.57
N ASN A 691 -5.47 11.09 -2.32
CA ASN A 691 -5.17 12.15 -3.29
C ASN A 691 -3.92 12.91 -2.86
#